data_AF-A0A401I6D1-F1
#
_entry.id   AF-A0A401I6D1-F1
#
_cell.length_a   1.000
_cell.length_b   1.000
_cell.length_c   1.000
_cell.angle_alpha   90.00
_cell.angle_beta   90.00
_cell.angle_gamma   90.00
#
_symmetry.space_group_name_H-M   'P 1'
#
loop_
_entity.id
_entity.type
_entity.pdbx_description
1 polymer ?
#
loop_
_entity_poly.entity_id
_entity_poly.type
_entity_poly.pdbx_seq_one_letter_code
_entity_poly.pdbx_strand_id
1 'polypeptide(L)'
;MCLSLALVSGWLPAHEVEAATVVSVVDWKDEKQVMDGLGGAYAFNKADGIKQIYDQDPVRGRELLDLMFSDEKGIGLEIVRVIIGDGGIVNPQTKAEWGNRYYDGPSDSIWPEQDGGFVWDQPDWAAKKADFDSAQVWIMKEAMAYGVDTFYANAWTPPYWMKTNNSVLGQSGAKLRPEHYQNYADYLVQYALGYKREFGIPITHIGPANESEAAHASYSGFVITAAEYKDFMQNYLGPTLKKAVDEGAFAALDVAPPKIVAPEGTNLGASVNFFRPMLEDAASSQYIDVFSTHLYGTSSFNNGPMTSTGTGGSYPELLRQFPLWQTEYMTQNSNSSASVNTQTYANQTITDGVYWGNLLSHMFASDPGFNAFLWWWPVANNGSDGSDLIRLAHTGSPQGNGSTVTGEYRIFKRFYTFGNFSRFIKPNDVRIGATRVPVSGTNITAYKNPDRNEFSIIAVNSSTTGQEVTFKLDNFPEGVKAVVGYRTTGSENQKRLEPIRVVDGAFTANLPAHSVITFVPEKEDNLPGLDYRRDIFSTLEAEHHDGASADFKAVPVGEGHALTGVGNGDYIKFANVNFADGSANGGIVRRHILGMNAILASVNGGIIEVRVDDPEKGKVVGAFTIPGNRNGDQYQSYSIQLDTGDNAAYGHRDVYMVFRGKDNALFNIDRFEFNQTVHPSGSLLTNGSFEAVPGPAWERAYGNSGTTLERTNLQSYSAPVTAANSTTAYSIRVADREEAANGASQVITGKLTPGAKYKTNGFFMPSAQGATGSIRLIALDADGKVVSSTTVAERSNLEAMVWSQVDAIFTYVAPTVDFATLKIVFSDSETSELYLDEVALVPYVDKAELIALLSTNPTREQYTEEEWQALMALVDEGWASVASPEADQATVDAKAALLAEALAPQRQAATALSGPAEVAAGESFDLTFGIVNYDGSGMALDTTITYDHEKLEFVAPLALDDDLLVVGYDDQQPGKIRILNVFLGELQAAPVGDLMQLQFKAKREATSGDVQIAASDVLLADNDIVEIAIAGSSHTLHVGAINKALLAELIEEAQTLYANATEGRLVGQYPVGSKAPLQAAIAKAIEIADNPAASQAQLDQAAGDLRQAMETFKALVITSIPGDFNQDNRISVGDLALVAKSYGKTSTDADWDTVKASDLNHDGVIDIQDLVLLARMIFDWSNE
;
A
#
# COMPACT_ATOMS: atom_id res chain seq x y z
N MET A 1 -53.17 -39.72 27.35
CA MET A 1 -53.65 -39.42 28.73
C MET A 1 -52.39 -39.19 29.55
N CYS A 2 -52.03 -38.04 30.09
CA CYS A 2 -52.72 -36.83 30.55
C CYS A 2 -51.63 -35.74 30.72
N LEU A 3 -51.86 -34.43 30.78
CA LEU A 3 -52.90 -33.51 30.34
C LEU A 3 -52.26 -32.12 30.57
N SER A 4 -52.49 -31.20 29.64
CA SER A 4 -52.28 -29.76 29.75
C SER A 4 -52.88 -29.10 31.00
N LEU A 5 -52.23 -28.08 31.56
CA LEU A 5 -52.90 -26.86 32.09
C LEU A 5 -51.92 -25.70 32.33
N ALA A 6 -52.27 -24.57 31.74
CA ALA A 6 -51.58 -23.28 31.75
C ALA A 6 -52.23 -22.29 32.75
N LEU A 7 -51.60 -21.10 32.84
CA LEU A 7 -52.12 -19.80 33.35
C LEU A 7 -52.13 -19.67 34.90
N VAL A 8 -51.67 -18.59 35.56
CA VAL A 8 -51.71 -17.15 35.28
C VAL A 8 -50.52 -16.49 35.98
N SER A 9 -49.70 -15.73 35.25
CA SER A 9 -48.77 -14.73 35.79
C SER A 9 -49.50 -13.40 35.92
N GLY A 10 -49.51 -12.83 37.13
CA GLY A 10 -50.17 -11.55 37.41
C GLY A 10 -49.72 -10.89 38.71
N TRP A 11 -48.84 -9.89 38.56
CA TRP A 11 -48.71 -8.68 39.39
C TRP A 11 -48.10 -8.79 40.80
N LEU A 12 -46.76 -8.73 40.84
CA LEU A 12 -46.01 -7.87 41.77
C LEU A 12 -44.91 -7.17 40.95
N PRO A 13 -44.76 -5.83 41.02
CA PRO A 13 -43.63 -5.17 40.38
C PRO A 13 -42.35 -5.63 41.08
N ALA A 14 -41.45 -6.26 40.33
CA ALA A 14 -40.07 -6.42 40.75
C ALA A 14 -39.49 -5.01 40.94
N HIS A 15 -38.76 -4.80 42.03
CA HIS A 15 -37.96 -3.60 42.19
C HIS A 15 -37.00 -3.50 40.98
N GLU A 16 -37.18 -2.48 40.15
CA GLU A 16 -36.16 -2.05 39.21
C GLU A 16 -34.91 -1.69 40.03
N VAL A 17 -33.88 -2.52 39.90
CA VAL A 17 -32.54 -2.13 40.30
C VAL A 17 -32.06 -1.19 39.20
N GLU A 18 -32.14 0.12 39.47
CA GLU A 18 -31.55 1.15 38.63
C GLU A 18 -30.06 0.81 38.45
N ALA A 19 -29.65 0.50 37.22
CA ALA A 19 -28.25 0.21 36.92
C ALA A 19 -27.42 1.45 37.29
N ALA A 20 -26.39 1.28 38.13
CA ALA A 20 -25.53 2.39 38.51
C ALA A 20 -24.88 2.98 37.26
N THR A 21 -25.14 4.26 36.99
CA THR A 21 -24.56 4.99 35.86
C THR A 21 -23.06 5.15 36.09
N VAL A 22 -22.23 4.72 35.13
CA VAL A 22 -20.79 4.94 35.15
C VAL A 22 -20.52 6.40 34.81
N VAL A 23 -19.94 7.15 35.75
CA VAL A 23 -19.76 8.61 35.64
C VAL A 23 -18.28 8.98 35.78
N SER A 24 -17.77 9.80 34.86
CA SER A 24 -16.51 10.52 35.03
C SER A 24 -16.78 12.01 35.24
N VAL A 25 -16.40 12.55 36.40
CA VAL A 25 -16.44 13.99 36.67
C VAL A 25 -15.15 14.62 36.19
N VAL A 26 -15.23 15.62 35.31
CA VAL A 26 -14.11 16.42 34.81
C VAL A 26 -14.26 17.83 35.36
N ASP A 27 -13.26 18.34 36.08
CA ASP A 27 -13.33 19.63 36.76
C ASP A 27 -12.33 20.63 36.15
N TRP A 28 -12.86 21.64 35.46
CA TRP A 28 -12.07 22.71 34.84
C TRP A 28 -11.14 23.44 35.80
N LYS A 29 -11.48 23.53 37.08
CA LYS A 29 -10.71 24.29 38.08
C LYS A 29 -9.65 23.45 38.80
N ASP A 30 -9.68 22.12 38.66
CA ASP A 30 -8.67 21.25 39.26
C ASP A 30 -7.40 21.20 38.39
N GLU A 31 -6.72 22.34 38.26
CA GLU A 31 -5.51 22.49 37.45
C GLU A 31 -4.32 21.68 38.01
N LYS A 32 -3.55 21.08 37.10
CA LYS A 32 -2.37 20.26 37.38
C LYS A 32 -1.16 20.86 36.68
N GLN A 33 -0.42 20.07 35.89
CA GLN A 33 0.74 20.57 35.16
C GLN A 33 0.36 21.25 33.83
N VAL A 34 1.21 22.19 33.40
CA VAL A 34 1.19 22.78 32.05
C VAL A 34 1.90 21.84 31.08
N MET A 35 1.34 21.62 29.90
CA MET A 35 1.88 20.74 28.88
C MET A 35 2.83 21.53 27.99
N ASP A 36 4.02 20.98 27.74
CA ASP A 36 5.01 21.57 26.83
C ASP A 36 4.91 21.00 25.41
N GLY A 37 4.25 19.84 25.24
CA GLY A 37 3.94 19.25 23.94
C GLY A 37 4.34 17.78 23.83
N LEU A 38 4.06 17.21 22.67
CA LEU A 38 4.45 15.84 22.32
C LEU A 38 5.28 15.87 21.04
N GLY A 39 6.28 15.00 20.96
CA GLY A 39 7.25 15.04 19.86
C GLY A 39 8.00 13.74 19.65
N GLY A 40 9.17 13.84 19.01
CA GLY A 40 10.10 12.73 18.95
C GLY A 40 11.44 13.05 18.34
N ALA A 41 12.34 12.06 18.31
CA ALA A 41 13.70 12.24 17.86
C ALA A 41 13.97 11.78 16.44
N TYR A 42 14.89 12.49 15.79
CA TYR A 42 15.34 12.25 14.42
C TYR A 42 16.86 12.05 14.34
N ALA A 43 17.45 11.64 15.47
CA ALA A 43 18.87 11.36 15.65
C ALA A 43 19.32 10.13 14.85
N PHE A 44 20.64 9.92 14.77
CA PHE A 44 21.26 8.73 14.16
C PHE A 44 20.79 8.47 12.71
N ASN A 45 20.72 9.54 11.92
CA ASN A 45 20.33 9.52 10.50
C ASN A 45 18.91 9.03 10.22
N LYS A 46 18.01 9.01 11.23
CA LYS A 46 16.58 8.72 10.97
C LYS A 46 15.89 9.82 10.16
N ALA A 47 16.32 11.08 10.32
CA ALA A 47 15.94 12.16 9.40
C ALA A 47 16.33 11.85 7.94
N ASP A 48 17.47 11.21 7.72
CA ASP A 48 18.02 10.96 6.38
C ASP A 48 17.19 9.94 5.61
N GLY A 49 16.65 8.91 6.28
CA GLY A 49 15.72 7.97 5.63
C GLY A 49 14.47 8.67 5.07
N ILE A 50 13.93 9.65 5.78
CA ILE A 50 12.79 10.46 5.32
C ILE A 50 13.23 11.37 4.16
N LYS A 51 14.39 12.02 4.31
CA LYS A 51 14.95 12.91 3.30
C LYS A 51 15.25 12.18 1.98
N GLN A 52 15.81 10.98 2.03
CA GLN A 52 16.08 10.16 0.86
C GLN A 52 14.79 9.82 0.11
N ILE A 53 13.71 9.48 0.81
CA ILE A 53 12.39 9.29 0.19
C ILE A 53 11.91 10.59 -0.43
N TYR A 54 12.05 11.72 0.26
CA TYR A 54 11.67 13.04 -0.26
C TYR A 54 12.44 13.43 -1.52
N ASP A 55 13.75 13.20 -1.55
CA ASP A 55 14.61 13.54 -2.69
C ASP A 55 14.27 12.68 -3.93
N GLN A 56 13.82 11.43 -3.72
CA GLN A 56 13.42 10.50 -4.79
C GLN A 56 11.97 10.71 -5.25
N ASP A 57 11.06 10.90 -4.28
CA ASP A 57 9.64 11.15 -4.47
C ASP A 57 9.18 12.24 -3.48
N PRO A 58 9.18 13.52 -3.91
CA PRO A 58 8.79 14.63 -3.05
C PRO A 58 7.34 14.56 -2.57
N VAL A 59 6.43 13.90 -3.31
CA VAL A 59 5.03 13.75 -2.90
C VAL A 59 4.95 12.80 -1.72
N ARG A 60 5.60 11.63 -1.84
CA ARG A 60 5.68 10.63 -0.78
C ARG A 60 6.46 11.13 0.44
N GLY A 61 7.54 11.86 0.23
CA GLY A 61 8.27 12.50 1.33
C GLY A 61 7.45 13.58 2.04
N ARG A 62 6.72 14.42 1.30
CA ARG A 62 5.83 15.44 1.89
C ARG A 62 4.71 14.81 2.71
N GLU A 63 4.19 13.68 2.25
CA GLU A 63 3.19 12.90 2.96
C GLU A 63 3.70 12.40 4.33
N LEU A 64 4.95 11.90 4.41
CA LEU A 64 5.55 11.54 5.70
C LEU A 64 5.68 12.76 6.65
N LEU A 65 6.03 13.93 6.10
CA LEU A 65 6.07 15.17 6.88
C LEU A 65 4.67 15.60 7.36
N ASP A 66 3.66 15.51 6.49
CA ASP A 66 2.25 15.75 6.82
C ASP A 66 1.80 14.82 7.97
N LEU A 67 2.13 13.51 7.87
CA LEU A 67 1.79 12.53 8.91
C LEU A 67 2.41 12.86 10.27
N MET A 68 3.62 13.41 10.30
CA MET A 68 4.27 13.76 11.57
C MET A 68 3.83 15.11 12.12
N PHE A 69 3.84 16.16 11.31
CA PHE A 69 3.78 17.54 11.81
C PHE A 69 2.45 18.26 11.54
N SER A 70 1.59 17.75 10.65
CA SER A 70 0.27 18.37 10.41
C SER A 70 -0.76 17.91 11.43
N ASP A 71 -1.52 18.85 12.01
CA ASP A 71 -2.71 18.53 12.82
C ASP A 71 -3.88 18.02 11.96
N GLU A 72 -3.96 18.45 10.71
CA GLU A 72 -5.06 18.09 9.80
C GLU A 72 -4.84 16.72 9.14
N LYS A 73 -3.61 16.43 8.73
CA LYS A 73 -3.29 15.24 7.93
C LYS A 73 -2.55 14.15 8.71
N GLY A 74 -2.07 14.48 9.91
CA GLY A 74 -1.21 13.64 10.73
C GLY A 74 -1.42 13.82 12.22
N ILE A 75 -0.38 13.54 13.01
CA ILE A 75 -0.43 13.56 14.47
C ILE A 75 0.06 14.86 15.11
N GLY A 76 0.53 15.84 14.33
CA GLY A 76 0.88 17.17 14.84
C GLY A 76 1.94 17.16 15.94
N LEU A 77 3.13 16.61 15.68
CA LEU A 77 4.27 16.66 16.60
C LEU A 77 4.80 18.09 16.73
N GLU A 78 5.13 18.48 17.96
CA GLU A 78 5.47 19.88 18.32
C GLU A 78 6.89 20.03 18.87
N ILE A 79 7.56 18.91 19.16
CA ILE A 79 8.93 18.91 19.67
C ILE A 79 9.79 18.02 18.77
N VAL A 80 10.84 18.59 18.19
CA VAL A 80 11.83 17.87 17.38
C VAL A 80 13.10 17.71 18.18
N ARG A 81 13.46 16.45 18.50
CA ARG A 81 14.71 16.11 19.17
C ARG A 81 15.78 15.67 18.17
N VAL A 82 16.97 16.25 18.25
CA VAL A 82 18.10 15.96 17.34
C VAL A 82 19.38 15.67 18.12
N ILE A 83 20.33 14.98 17.49
CA ILE A 83 21.64 14.75 18.07
C ILE A 83 22.56 15.94 17.82
N ILE A 84 23.26 16.39 18.86
CA ILE A 84 24.43 17.24 18.70
C ILE A 84 25.56 16.32 18.22
N GLY A 85 25.99 16.50 16.97
CA GLY A 85 26.86 15.55 16.28
C GLY A 85 28.18 15.29 16.99
N ASP A 86 28.59 14.01 16.98
CA ASP A 86 29.80 13.53 17.64
C ASP A 86 31.07 13.66 16.78
N GLY A 87 30.90 13.95 15.48
CA GLY A 87 31.98 14.19 14.52
C GLY A 87 32.53 12.94 13.85
N GLY A 88 32.10 11.74 14.28
CA GLY A 88 32.57 10.44 13.81
C GLY A 88 34.05 10.18 14.12
N ILE A 89 34.41 8.92 14.37
CA ILE A 89 35.81 8.51 14.22
C ILE A 89 35.90 7.74 12.92
N VAL A 90 36.69 8.27 11.99
CA VAL A 90 37.34 7.46 10.97
C VAL A 90 38.35 6.59 11.71
N ASN A 91 38.05 5.30 11.92
CA ASN A 91 39.02 4.37 12.51
C ASN A 91 40.39 4.59 11.82
N PRO A 92 41.48 4.94 12.53
CA PRO A 92 42.73 5.35 11.88
C PRO A 92 43.37 4.25 11.02
N GLN A 93 43.01 2.98 11.24
CA GLN A 93 43.51 1.81 10.52
C GLN A 93 42.58 1.34 9.39
N THR A 94 41.25 1.39 9.57
CA THR A 94 40.27 0.89 8.58
C THR A 94 39.49 1.97 7.84
N LYS A 95 39.60 3.22 8.29
CA LYS A 95 38.78 4.36 7.87
C LYS A 95 37.26 4.19 8.01
N ALA A 96 36.80 3.26 8.84
CA ALA A 96 35.37 3.02 9.05
C ALA A 96 34.81 3.86 10.21
N GLU A 97 33.61 4.42 10.01
CA GLU A 97 32.79 5.05 11.04
C GLU A 97 32.14 3.99 11.95
N TRP A 98 31.65 4.39 13.14
CA TRP A 98 30.82 3.49 13.94
C TRP A 98 29.39 3.49 13.39
N GLY A 99 28.75 2.32 13.27
CA GLY A 99 27.47 2.22 12.55
C GLY A 99 27.60 2.54 11.05
N ASN A 100 26.47 2.83 10.40
CA ASN A 100 26.44 3.27 9.00
C ASN A 100 25.98 4.74 8.89
N ARG A 101 26.79 5.59 8.23
CA ARG A 101 26.52 7.03 8.06
C ARG A 101 25.16 7.38 7.44
N TYR A 102 24.56 6.47 6.68
CA TYR A 102 23.28 6.68 5.99
C TYR A 102 22.11 6.01 6.73
N TYR A 103 22.35 5.34 7.85
CA TYR A 103 21.35 4.50 8.52
C TYR A 103 21.35 4.60 10.06
N ASP A 104 22.49 4.44 10.73
CA ASP A 104 22.62 4.41 12.20
C ASP A 104 24.04 4.77 12.68
N GLY A 105 24.56 5.88 12.19
CA GLY A 105 25.96 6.27 12.35
C GLY A 105 26.17 7.66 12.95
N PRO A 106 27.42 8.17 12.88
CA PRO A 106 27.76 9.48 13.42
C PRO A 106 27.06 10.62 12.68
N SER A 107 26.98 11.77 13.35
CA SER A 107 26.51 13.04 12.79
C SER A 107 27.62 14.09 12.88
N ASP A 108 27.59 15.07 11.99
CA ASP A 108 28.65 16.07 11.89
C ASP A 108 28.76 16.93 13.16
N SER A 109 29.98 17.05 13.69
CA SER A 109 30.27 17.91 14.84
C SER A 109 30.68 19.31 14.39
N ILE A 110 30.29 20.29 15.19
CA ILE A 110 30.65 21.70 14.97
C ILE A 110 32.10 22.01 15.38
N TRP A 111 32.75 21.08 16.08
CA TRP A 111 34.14 21.20 16.56
C TRP A 111 34.83 19.83 16.53
N PRO A 112 35.02 19.25 15.33
CA PRO A 112 35.46 17.86 15.17
C PRO A 112 36.92 17.65 15.62
N GLU A 113 37.76 18.68 15.50
CA GLU A 113 39.21 18.61 15.74
C GLU A 113 39.66 19.68 16.73
N GLN A 114 40.55 19.33 17.66
CA GLN A 114 41.02 20.23 18.73
C GLN A 114 41.60 21.55 18.19
N ASP A 115 42.48 21.46 17.20
CA ASP A 115 43.19 22.62 16.63
C ASP A 115 42.45 23.27 15.45
N GLY A 116 41.30 22.72 15.03
CA GLY A 116 40.54 23.16 13.86
C GLY A 116 39.57 24.32 14.10
N GLY A 117 39.31 24.66 15.37
CA GLY A 117 38.28 25.63 15.77
C GLY A 117 36.86 25.18 15.39
N PHE A 118 35.89 26.08 15.56
CA PHE A 118 34.52 25.81 15.13
C PHE A 118 34.42 25.81 13.59
N VAL A 119 33.63 24.88 13.04
CA VAL A 119 33.51 24.70 11.59
C VAL A 119 33.01 25.96 10.86
N TRP A 120 32.20 26.79 11.50
CA TRP A 120 31.70 28.05 10.94
C TRP A 120 32.77 29.12 10.76
N ASP A 121 33.85 29.06 11.53
CA ASP A 121 34.95 30.02 11.47
C ASP A 121 36.02 29.60 10.45
N GLN A 122 35.87 28.42 9.84
CA GLN A 122 36.81 27.90 8.84
C GLN A 122 36.61 28.62 7.49
N PRO A 123 37.71 28.88 6.75
CA PRO A 123 37.65 29.66 5.51
C PRO A 123 36.84 29.00 4.38
N ASP A 124 36.63 27.68 4.45
CA ASP A 124 35.86 26.90 3.48
C ASP A 124 34.43 26.58 3.93
N TRP A 125 33.97 27.11 5.08
CA TRP A 125 32.62 26.89 5.61
C TRP A 125 31.52 27.14 4.58
N ALA A 126 31.62 28.25 3.83
CA ALA A 126 30.61 28.62 2.84
C ALA A 126 30.39 27.53 1.77
N ALA A 127 31.41 26.77 1.41
CA ALA A 127 31.31 25.68 0.44
C ALA A 127 30.78 24.37 1.06
N LYS A 128 31.00 24.14 2.36
CA LYS A 128 30.60 22.91 3.07
C LYS A 128 29.23 22.99 3.74
N LYS A 129 28.71 24.20 3.94
CA LYS A 129 27.50 24.48 4.71
C LYS A 129 26.26 23.70 4.25
N ALA A 130 26.12 23.43 2.96
CA ALA A 130 24.96 22.71 2.42
C ALA A 130 24.95 21.23 2.82
N ASP A 131 26.12 20.64 3.00
CA ASP A 131 26.27 19.20 3.29
C ASP A 131 26.34 18.93 4.80
N PHE A 132 26.78 19.93 5.59
CA PHE A 132 26.93 19.82 7.04
C PHE A 132 25.59 19.52 7.74
N ASP A 133 25.51 18.37 8.41
CA ASP A 133 24.33 17.90 9.15
C ASP A 133 23.01 18.04 8.35
N SER A 134 23.11 17.79 7.04
CA SER A 134 22.07 18.15 6.06
C SER A 134 20.70 17.56 6.38
N ALA A 135 20.64 16.33 6.91
CA ALA A 135 19.39 15.66 7.26
C ALA A 135 18.70 16.30 8.48
N GLN A 136 19.42 16.61 9.55
CA GLN A 136 18.82 17.24 10.74
C GLN A 136 18.47 18.71 10.49
N VAL A 137 19.31 19.45 9.77
CA VAL A 137 19.00 20.81 9.32
C VAL A 137 17.75 20.82 8.44
N TRP A 138 17.63 19.84 7.53
CA TRP A 138 16.46 19.71 6.67
C TRP A 138 15.19 19.42 7.47
N ILE A 139 15.17 18.38 8.32
CA ILE A 139 13.94 18.01 9.05
C ILE A 139 13.47 19.11 10.01
N MET A 140 14.40 19.83 10.64
CA MET A 140 14.05 20.96 11.50
C MET A 140 13.41 22.10 10.69
N LYS A 141 13.94 22.43 9.51
CA LYS A 141 13.33 23.44 8.62
C LYS A 141 11.96 23.03 8.11
N GLU A 142 11.80 21.76 7.75
CA GLU A 142 10.50 21.23 7.35
C GLU A 142 9.50 21.32 8.51
N ALA A 143 9.89 20.93 9.72
CA ALA A 143 9.05 21.06 10.92
C ALA A 143 8.65 22.52 11.19
N MET A 144 9.59 23.48 11.05
CA MET A 144 9.28 24.92 11.18
C MET A 144 8.20 25.37 10.19
N ALA A 145 8.14 24.80 8.99
CA ALA A 145 7.11 25.12 8.00
C ALA A 145 5.70 24.65 8.42
N TYR A 146 5.61 23.67 9.33
CA TYR A 146 4.35 23.24 9.97
C TYR A 146 4.05 24.01 11.26
N GLY A 147 4.88 24.97 11.65
CA GLY A 147 4.70 25.77 12.87
C GLY A 147 5.38 25.21 14.10
N VAL A 148 6.22 24.17 13.97
CA VAL A 148 7.04 23.66 15.07
C VAL A 148 8.09 24.71 15.45
N ASP A 149 8.08 25.14 16.71
CA ASP A 149 9.02 26.12 17.26
C ASP A 149 9.94 25.55 18.34
N THR A 150 9.71 24.32 18.79
CA THR A 150 10.46 23.69 19.88
C THR A 150 11.44 22.64 19.36
N PHE A 151 12.72 23.00 19.38
CA PHE A 151 13.85 22.14 18.98
C PHE A 151 14.72 21.80 20.19
N TYR A 152 14.86 20.50 20.45
CA TYR A 152 15.67 19.94 21.53
C TYR A 152 16.92 19.25 20.97
N ALA A 153 18.09 19.86 21.12
CA ALA A 153 19.35 19.26 20.71
C ALA A 153 20.04 18.61 21.92
N ASN A 154 20.31 17.31 21.86
CA ASN A 154 20.99 16.59 22.95
C ASN A 154 22.33 16.00 22.50
N ALA A 155 23.34 16.10 23.35
CA ALA A 155 24.64 15.50 23.12
C ALA A 155 24.72 14.09 23.73
N TRP A 156 24.92 13.08 22.89
CA TRP A 156 25.25 11.72 23.36
C TRP A 156 26.67 11.64 23.90
N THR A 157 27.59 12.40 23.30
CA THR A 157 29.01 12.41 23.66
C THR A 157 29.63 13.74 23.27
N PRO A 158 30.61 14.26 24.04
CA PRO A 158 31.50 15.30 23.54
C PRO A 158 32.37 14.76 22.39
N PRO A 159 32.97 15.64 21.57
CA PRO A 159 33.96 15.28 20.54
C PRO A 159 35.06 14.36 21.08
N TYR A 160 35.55 13.45 20.24
CA TYR A 160 36.44 12.36 20.68
C TYR A 160 37.69 12.86 21.42
N TRP A 161 38.29 13.98 20.99
CA TRP A 161 39.51 14.55 21.57
C TRP A 161 39.30 15.09 22.99
N MET A 162 38.05 15.35 23.40
CA MET A 162 37.73 15.76 24.77
C MET A 162 37.66 14.57 25.75
N LYS A 163 37.75 13.32 25.28
CA LYS A 163 37.48 12.11 26.07
C LYS A 163 38.71 11.33 26.44
N THR A 164 38.64 10.58 27.54
CA THR A 164 39.76 9.78 28.06
C THR A 164 40.23 8.66 27.12
N ASN A 165 39.34 8.15 26.27
CA ASN A 165 39.63 7.09 25.30
C ASN A 165 39.95 7.61 23.89
N ASN A 166 39.94 8.94 23.67
CA ASN A 166 40.05 9.56 22.35
C ASN A 166 39.07 8.97 21.33
N SER A 167 37.85 8.65 21.78
CA SER A 167 36.83 8.04 20.94
C SER A 167 35.42 8.52 21.28
N VAL A 168 34.56 8.71 20.27
CA VAL A 168 33.13 9.01 20.43
C VAL A 168 32.36 7.87 21.10
N LEU A 169 32.84 6.62 20.99
CA LEU A 169 32.21 5.46 21.62
C LEU A 169 32.33 5.48 23.15
N GLY A 170 31.31 4.98 23.85
CA GLY A 170 31.29 4.84 25.32
C GLY A 170 32.10 3.67 25.89
N GLN A 171 33.01 3.09 25.10
CA GLN A 171 33.81 1.93 25.48
C GLN A 171 34.55 2.14 26.81
N SER A 172 34.56 1.09 27.64
CA SER A 172 35.31 1.04 28.91
C SER A 172 34.99 2.16 29.90
N GLY A 173 33.77 2.74 29.82
CA GLY A 173 33.36 3.83 30.71
C GLY A 173 34.11 5.13 30.48
N ALA A 174 34.46 5.44 29.23
CA ALA A 174 35.16 6.66 28.85
C ALA A 174 34.47 7.91 29.37
N LYS A 175 35.26 8.88 29.85
CA LYS A 175 34.78 10.11 30.49
C LYS A 175 35.18 11.36 29.70
N LEU A 176 34.48 12.46 29.95
CA LEU A 176 34.94 13.80 29.59
C LEU A 176 36.16 14.17 30.45
N ARG A 177 37.25 14.63 29.82
CA ARG A 177 38.46 15.05 30.53
C ARG A 177 38.21 16.38 31.26
N PRO A 178 38.59 16.52 32.55
CA PRO A 178 38.40 17.76 33.31
C PRO A 178 38.99 19.01 32.64
N GLU A 179 40.15 18.88 31.99
CA GLU A 179 40.80 19.96 31.24
C GLU A 179 39.98 20.50 30.05
N HIS A 180 38.95 19.76 29.62
CA HIS A 180 38.08 20.13 28.50
C HIS A 180 36.65 20.48 28.93
N TYR A 181 36.35 20.64 30.22
CA TYR A 181 35.01 21.04 30.67
C TYR A 181 34.59 22.40 30.10
N GLN A 182 35.48 23.39 30.09
CA GLN A 182 35.18 24.68 29.46
C GLN A 182 34.99 24.55 27.95
N ASN A 183 35.84 23.77 27.26
CA ASN A 183 35.70 23.54 25.82
C ASN A 183 34.33 22.92 25.49
N TYR A 184 33.86 21.98 26.31
CA TYR A 184 32.55 21.36 26.10
C TYR A 184 31.38 22.29 26.42
N ALA A 185 31.49 23.14 27.44
CA ALA A 185 30.51 24.19 27.71
C ALA A 185 30.43 25.20 26.54
N ASP A 186 31.58 25.65 26.03
CA ASP A 186 31.65 26.53 24.86
C ASP A 186 31.06 25.86 23.62
N TYR A 187 31.34 24.57 23.42
CA TYR A 187 30.79 23.76 22.33
C TYR A 187 29.25 23.76 22.33
N LEU A 188 28.61 23.48 23.47
CA LEU A 188 27.14 23.45 23.56
C LEU A 188 26.51 24.82 23.31
N VAL A 189 27.07 25.89 23.89
CA VAL A 189 26.56 27.27 23.68
C VAL A 189 26.77 27.72 22.22
N GLN A 190 27.91 27.38 21.61
CA GLN A 190 28.20 27.72 20.22
C GLN A 190 27.37 26.89 19.23
N TYR A 191 26.94 25.67 19.57
CA TYR A 191 25.97 24.93 18.78
C TYR A 191 24.67 25.72 18.65
N ALA A 192 24.09 26.18 19.77
CA ALA A 192 22.84 26.93 19.74
C ALA A 192 22.95 28.27 18.97
N LEU A 193 24.02 29.04 19.21
CA LEU A 193 24.27 30.30 18.49
C LEU A 193 24.54 30.06 17.00
N GLY A 194 25.37 29.06 16.68
CA GLY A 194 25.77 28.70 15.33
C GLY A 194 24.58 28.26 14.47
N TYR A 195 23.70 27.41 15.00
CA TYR A 195 22.52 26.95 14.27
C TYR A 195 21.56 28.08 13.90
N LYS A 196 21.33 29.02 14.83
CA LYS A 196 20.54 30.22 14.51
C LYS A 196 21.23 31.09 13.48
N ARG A 197 22.53 31.38 13.64
CA ARG A 197 23.30 32.24 12.73
C ARG A 197 23.42 31.66 11.33
N GLU A 198 23.72 30.37 11.23
CA GLU A 198 24.04 29.73 9.96
C GLU A 198 22.79 29.19 9.25
N PHE A 199 21.85 28.60 9.97
CA PHE A 199 20.71 27.91 9.37
C PHE A 199 19.36 28.56 9.64
N GLY A 200 19.31 29.58 10.50
CA GLY A 200 18.07 30.23 10.92
C GLY A 200 17.26 29.43 11.96
N ILE A 201 17.82 28.33 12.47
CA ILE A 201 17.11 27.37 13.32
C ILE A 201 17.33 27.74 14.81
N PRO A 202 16.28 28.01 15.58
CA PRO A 202 16.40 28.30 17.00
C PRO A 202 16.51 27.00 17.81
N ILE A 203 17.68 26.71 18.38
CA ILE A 203 17.79 25.63 19.37
C ILE A 203 17.18 26.13 20.68
N THR A 204 15.97 25.67 20.98
CA THR A 204 15.19 26.13 22.15
C THR A 204 15.53 25.38 23.44
N HIS A 205 16.00 24.14 23.32
CA HIS A 205 16.32 23.26 24.42
C HIS A 205 17.65 22.56 24.12
N ILE A 206 18.52 22.45 25.12
CA ILE A 206 19.84 21.83 24.97
C ILE A 206 20.15 20.87 26.11
N GLY A 207 20.62 19.67 25.76
CA GLY A 207 20.98 18.61 26.69
C GLY A 207 22.48 18.31 26.63
N PRO A 208 23.20 18.29 27.77
CA PRO A 208 24.66 18.12 27.74
C PRO A 208 25.11 16.65 27.80
N ALA A 209 24.19 15.70 27.95
CA ALA A 209 24.50 14.28 28.11
C ALA A 209 23.27 13.42 27.80
N ASN A 210 23.48 12.17 27.34
CA ASN A 210 22.43 11.17 27.15
C ASN A 210 22.82 9.89 27.91
N GLU A 211 21.95 9.37 28.77
CA GLU A 211 22.11 8.07 29.48
C GLU A 211 23.49 7.86 30.12
N SER A 212 24.13 8.94 30.53
CA SER A 212 25.56 8.95 30.85
C SER A 212 25.88 8.43 32.27
N GLU A 213 24.87 7.94 32.99
CA GLU A 213 25.06 7.09 34.17
C GLU A 213 25.48 5.66 33.80
N ALA A 214 25.22 5.23 32.56
CA ALA A 214 25.54 3.90 32.04
C ALA A 214 26.51 3.99 30.85
N ALA A 215 27.44 3.04 30.75
CA ALA A 215 28.39 2.99 29.64
C ALA A 215 27.80 2.21 28.46
N HIS A 216 27.52 2.89 27.35
CA HIS A 216 27.09 2.25 26.09
C HIS A 216 28.32 1.98 25.20
N ALA A 217 28.73 0.71 25.10
CA ALA A 217 30.03 0.37 24.51
C ALA A 217 30.06 0.37 22.96
N SER A 218 28.91 0.27 22.29
CA SER A 218 28.81 0.04 20.84
C SER A 218 28.49 1.28 20.00
N TYR A 219 28.09 2.39 20.63
CA TYR A 219 27.73 3.64 19.96
C TYR A 219 28.19 4.85 20.77
N SER A 220 27.89 6.06 20.25
CA SER A 220 28.25 7.33 20.89
C SER A 220 27.73 7.45 22.31
N GLY A 221 28.65 7.71 23.24
CA GLY A 221 28.33 7.78 24.66
C GLY A 221 29.55 8.06 25.52
N PHE A 222 29.33 8.53 26.74
CA PHE A 222 30.37 8.69 27.75
C PHE A 222 29.77 8.54 29.15
N VAL A 223 30.60 8.30 30.14
CA VAL A 223 30.20 8.23 31.54
C VAL A 223 30.53 9.54 32.23
N ILE A 224 29.58 10.04 33.02
CA ILE A 224 29.79 11.17 33.92
C ILE A 224 29.21 10.81 35.28
N THR A 225 29.98 11.01 36.35
CA THR A 225 29.47 10.79 37.71
C THR A 225 28.60 11.95 38.15
N ALA A 226 27.73 11.72 39.14
CA ALA A 226 26.89 12.77 39.73
C ALA A 226 27.69 14.01 40.19
N ALA A 227 28.89 13.81 40.74
CA ALA A 227 29.76 14.90 41.19
C ALA A 227 30.39 15.66 40.01
N GLU A 228 30.83 14.95 38.97
CA GLU A 228 31.38 15.54 37.74
C GLU A 228 30.30 16.33 36.98
N TYR A 229 29.07 15.81 36.88
CA TYR A 229 27.96 16.51 36.22
C TYR A 229 27.57 17.76 37.02
N LYS A 230 27.45 17.65 38.35
CA LYS A 230 27.23 18.80 39.22
C LYS A 230 28.28 19.91 38.99
N ASP A 231 29.56 19.54 39.00
CA ASP A 231 30.67 20.47 38.77
C ASP A 231 30.59 21.13 37.38
N PHE A 232 30.33 20.32 36.35
CA PHE A 232 30.15 20.79 34.98
C PHE A 232 29.00 21.81 34.86
N MET A 233 27.84 21.53 35.46
CA MET A 233 26.70 22.46 35.47
C MET A 233 27.01 23.76 36.21
N GLN A 234 27.53 23.65 37.43
CA GLN A 234 27.72 24.78 38.33
C GLN A 234 28.83 25.72 37.86
N ASN A 235 29.94 25.17 37.40
CA ASN A 235 31.17 25.92 37.18
C ASN A 235 31.51 26.15 35.70
N TYR A 236 30.83 25.47 34.76
CA TYR A 236 31.16 25.55 33.34
C TYR A 236 29.93 25.87 32.46
N LEU A 237 28.99 24.94 32.26
CA LEU A 237 27.87 25.15 31.33
C LEU A 237 26.96 26.30 31.73
N GLY A 238 26.46 26.31 32.98
CA GLY A 238 25.59 27.36 33.50
C GLY A 238 26.21 28.77 33.39
N PRO A 239 27.43 28.98 33.91
CA PRO A 239 28.15 30.25 33.76
C PRO A 239 28.43 30.65 32.30
N THR A 240 28.74 29.70 31.41
CA THR A 240 29.01 29.97 30.00
C THR A 240 27.76 30.43 29.27
N LEU A 241 26.63 29.75 29.47
CA LEU A 241 25.34 30.17 28.91
C LEU A 241 24.92 31.54 29.47
N LYS A 242 25.02 31.73 30.79
CA LYS A 242 24.71 33.01 31.43
C LYS A 242 25.55 34.14 30.86
N LYS A 243 26.86 33.93 30.70
CA LYS A 243 27.76 34.92 30.11
C LYS A 243 27.34 35.29 28.69
N ALA A 244 27.03 34.31 27.85
CA ALA A 244 26.55 34.57 26.48
C ALA A 244 25.24 35.37 26.47
N VAL A 245 24.34 35.12 27.42
CA VAL A 245 23.11 35.92 27.61
C VAL A 245 23.42 37.35 28.04
N ASP A 246 24.27 37.52 29.07
CA ASP A 246 24.64 38.84 29.61
C ASP A 246 25.39 39.70 28.56
N GLU A 247 26.17 39.07 27.69
CA GLU A 247 26.87 39.71 26.57
C GLU A 247 25.94 40.00 25.37
N GLY A 248 24.68 39.58 25.43
CA GLY A 248 23.68 39.83 24.39
C GLY A 248 23.84 38.96 23.14
N ALA A 249 24.58 37.85 23.21
CA ALA A 249 24.87 37.01 22.05
C ALA A 249 23.62 36.41 21.39
N PHE A 250 22.67 35.92 22.21
CA PHE A 250 21.38 35.41 21.72
C PHE A 250 20.46 36.53 21.24
N ALA A 251 20.39 37.65 21.98
CA ALA A 251 19.60 38.82 21.59
C ALA A 251 20.06 39.41 20.24
N ALA A 252 21.37 39.40 19.96
CA ALA A 252 21.93 39.84 18.68
C ALA A 252 21.49 38.97 17.48
N LEU A 253 21.04 37.74 17.73
CA LEU A 253 20.52 36.81 16.72
C LEU A 253 18.99 36.72 16.72
N ASP A 254 18.30 37.57 17.49
CA ASP A 254 16.83 37.53 17.67
C ASP A 254 16.32 36.13 18.03
N VAL A 255 16.90 35.56 19.08
CA VAL A 255 16.52 34.25 19.61
C VAL A 255 16.62 34.25 21.13
N ALA A 256 15.77 33.47 21.81
CA ALA A 256 15.91 33.20 23.23
C ALA A 256 17.11 32.26 23.50
N PRO A 257 17.77 32.35 24.67
CA PRO A 257 18.73 31.33 25.06
C PRO A 257 18.04 29.96 25.20
N PRO A 258 18.73 28.86 24.87
CA PRO A 258 18.17 27.52 25.06
C PRO A 258 17.96 27.23 26.54
N LYS A 259 16.85 26.55 26.85
CA LYS A 259 16.61 25.93 28.15
C LYS A 259 17.47 24.68 28.31
N ILE A 260 18.04 24.48 29.48
CA ILE A 260 18.85 23.29 29.77
C ILE A 260 17.94 22.15 30.21
N VAL A 261 18.05 21.02 29.49
CA VAL A 261 17.32 19.78 29.73
C VAL A 261 18.28 18.75 30.33
N ALA A 262 18.01 18.27 31.53
CA ALA A 262 18.88 17.34 32.26
C ALA A 262 18.07 16.52 33.28
N PRO A 263 18.49 15.30 33.65
CA PRO A 263 19.79 14.68 33.34
C PRO A 263 19.82 13.65 32.19
N GLU A 264 18.69 13.36 31.51
CA GLU A 264 18.61 12.35 30.43
C GLU A 264 19.00 10.92 30.87
N GLY A 265 18.69 10.51 32.10
CA GLY A 265 18.96 9.14 32.56
C GLY A 265 18.07 8.09 31.87
N THR A 266 18.56 6.87 31.72
CA THR A 266 17.93 5.71 31.04
C THR A 266 16.53 5.38 31.58
N ASN A 267 16.26 5.72 32.83
CA ASN A 267 14.92 5.68 33.41
C ASN A 267 14.76 6.66 34.57
N LEU A 268 13.52 6.82 35.03
CA LEU A 268 13.19 7.70 36.15
C LEU A 268 14.00 7.38 37.42
N GLY A 269 14.21 6.10 37.72
CA GLY A 269 15.02 5.69 38.86
C GLY A 269 16.48 6.15 38.75
N ALA A 270 17.06 6.06 37.56
CA ALA A 270 18.41 6.55 37.28
C ALA A 270 18.48 8.07 37.32
N SER A 271 17.58 8.77 36.60
CA SER A 271 17.51 10.24 36.61
C SER A 271 17.41 10.81 38.02
N VAL A 272 16.59 10.20 38.87
CA VAL A 272 16.41 10.68 40.25
C VAL A 272 17.56 10.28 41.16
N ASN A 273 17.91 9.00 41.23
CA ASN A 273 18.82 8.51 42.27
C ASN A 273 20.28 8.82 41.97
N PHE A 274 20.69 8.70 40.71
CA PHE A 274 22.07 8.96 40.33
C PHE A 274 22.38 10.46 40.38
N PHE A 275 21.45 11.31 39.92
CA PHE A 275 21.71 12.75 39.82
C PHE A 275 21.22 13.58 41.01
N ARG A 276 20.63 12.95 42.03
CA ARG A 276 20.16 13.61 43.26
C ARG A 276 21.11 14.66 43.86
N PRO A 277 22.43 14.44 43.99
CA PRO A 277 23.33 15.44 44.57
C PRO A 277 23.41 16.77 43.82
N MET A 278 23.12 16.76 42.52
CA MET A 278 23.00 17.96 41.69
C MET A 278 21.63 18.61 41.87
N LEU A 279 20.56 17.81 41.89
CA LEU A 279 19.19 18.30 42.02
C LEU A 279 18.91 18.94 43.39
N GLU A 280 19.57 18.46 44.46
CA GLU A 280 19.41 18.99 45.82
C GLU A 280 20.31 20.21 46.10
N ASP A 281 21.18 20.60 45.17
CA ASP A 281 22.14 21.70 45.34
C ASP A 281 21.72 22.93 44.55
N ALA A 282 21.38 24.02 45.25
CA ALA A 282 20.88 25.26 44.64
C ALA A 282 21.86 25.90 43.63
N ALA A 283 23.17 25.67 43.78
CA ALA A 283 24.17 26.29 42.90
C ALA A 283 24.21 25.65 41.51
N SER A 284 23.90 24.35 41.40
CA SER A 284 23.81 23.60 40.15
C SER A 284 22.38 23.53 39.60
N SER A 285 21.39 23.24 40.45
CA SER A 285 19.98 23.11 40.04
C SER A 285 19.35 24.39 39.48
N GLN A 286 19.84 25.58 39.87
CA GLN A 286 19.35 26.86 39.31
C GLN A 286 19.56 27.01 37.78
N TYR A 287 20.42 26.17 37.20
CA TYR A 287 20.68 26.15 35.76
C TYR A 287 19.92 25.04 35.02
N ILE A 288 19.11 24.25 35.71
CA ILE A 288 18.27 23.21 35.09
C ILE A 288 16.88 23.83 34.88
N ASP A 289 16.46 23.91 33.62
CA ASP A 289 15.15 24.46 33.27
C ASP A 289 14.10 23.36 33.16
N VAL A 290 14.48 22.16 32.73
CA VAL A 290 13.61 21.00 32.55
C VAL A 290 14.28 19.76 33.11
N PHE A 291 13.57 19.05 34.00
CA PHE A 291 13.99 17.73 34.45
C PHE A 291 13.62 16.69 33.41
N SER A 292 14.59 15.91 32.94
CA SER A 292 14.35 14.90 31.90
C SER A 292 14.66 13.47 32.32
N THR A 293 13.95 12.54 31.69
CA THR A 293 14.17 11.11 31.90
C THR A 293 13.70 10.30 30.71
N HIS A 294 14.34 9.17 30.48
CA HIS A 294 13.82 8.13 29.60
C HIS A 294 12.92 7.18 30.42
N LEU A 295 12.31 6.19 29.77
CA LEU A 295 11.47 5.20 30.48
C LEU A 295 11.92 3.75 30.29
N TYR A 296 13.15 3.51 29.81
CA TYR A 296 13.61 2.15 29.52
C TYR A 296 13.72 1.27 30.77
N GLY A 297 13.18 0.05 30.68
CA GLY A 297 13.07 -0.84 31.84
C GLY A 297 12.02 -0.42 32.88
N THR A 298 11.24 0.64 32.64
CA THR A 298 10.14 1.05 33.51
C THR A 298 8.85 0.32 33.14
N SER A 299 8.44 -0.67 33.93
CA SER A 299 7.18 -1.41 33.72
C SER A 299 5.97 -0.83 34.46
N SER A 300 6.18 0.18 35.31
CA SER A 300 5.17 0.64 36.27
C SER A 300 4.02 1.41 35.63
N PHE A 301 4.26 2.17 34.56
CA PHE A 301 3.23 2.91 33.84
C PHE A 301 2.22 2.01 33.12
N ASN A 302 2.47 0.71 32.99
CA ASN A 302 1.48 -0.24 32.49
C ASN A 302 0.44 -0.61 33.55
N ASN A 303 0.77 -0.44 34.83
CA ASN A 303 -0.06 -0.87 35.95
C ASN A 303 -0.77 0.29 36.66
N GLY A 304 -0.44 1.54 36.31
CA GLY A 304 -1.06 2.73 36.87
C GLY A 304 -0.16 3.97 36.81
N PRO A 305 -0.67 5.15 37.19
CA PRO A 305 0.13 6.35 37.38
C PRO A 305 1.14 6.12 38.49
N MET A 306 2.32 6.68 38.32
CA MET A 306 3.34 6.62 39.36
C MET A 306 3.10 7.72 40.40
N THR A 307 3.15 7.32 41.66
CA THR A 307 3.20 8.21 42.84
C THR A 307 4.45 7.95 43.69
N SER A 308 5.34 7.06 43.24
CA SER A 308 6.62 6.70 43.87
C SER A 308 7.62 6.18 42.82
N THR A 309 8.93 6.26 43.10
CA THR A 309 10.00 5.83 42.16
C THR A 309 10.31 4.32 42.20
N GLY A 310 9.43 3.49 42.78
CA GLY A 310 9.58 2.03 42.80
C GLY A 310 10.61 1.45 43.79
N THR A 311 11.35 2.28 44.54
CA THR A 311 12.37 1.85 45.53
C THR A 311 11.98 2.11 46.99
N GLY A 312 10.68 2.19 47.29
CA GLY A 312 10.17 2.25 48.67
C GLY A 312 10.00 3.65 49.28
N GLY A 313 9.88 4.70 48.44
CA GLY A 313 9.54 6.06 48.89
C GLY A 313 8.73 6.85 47.85
N SER A 314 7.96 7.84 48.30
CA SER A 314 7.24 8.81 47.44
C SER A 314 8.17 9.52 46.46
N TYR A 315 7.63 10.07 45.36
CA TYR A 315 8.39 10.99 44.50
C TYR A 315 9.13 12.05 45.35
N PRO A 316 10.40 12.34 45.08
CA PRO A 316 11.07 13.46 45.74
C PRO A 316 10.33 14.77 45.45
N GLU A 317 9.91 15.47 46.50
CA GLU A 317 9.21 16.77 46.39
C GLU A 317 9.99 17.77 45.53
N LEU A 318 11.32 17.65 45.48
CA LEU A 318 12.20 18.46 44.65
C LEU A 318 11.85 18.41 43.15
N LEU A 319 11.26 17.31 42.65
CA LEU A 319 10.91 17.21 41.23
C LEU A 319 9.77 18.16 40.85
N ARG A 320 8.93 18.56 41.80
CA ARG A 320 7.86 19.54 41.55
C ARG A 320 8.38 20.94 41.24
N GLN A 321 9.68 21.17 41.40
CA GLN A 321 10.33 22.44 41.08
C GLN A 321 10.62 22.59 39.57
N PHE A 322 10.47 21.53 38.80
CA PHE A 322 10.81 21.49 37.38
C PHE A 322 9.60 21.01 36.55
N PRO A 323 9.48 21.45 35.29
CA PRO A 323 8.78 20.68 34.26
C PRO A 323 9.48 19.32 34.07
N LEU A 324 8.69 18.26 33.94
CA LEU A 324 9.16 16.87 33.74
C LEU A 324 8.95 16.44 32.30
N TRP A 325 10.03 16.20 31.58
CA TRP A 325 9.98 15.65 30.22
C TRP A 325 10.36 14.18 30.22
N GLN A 326 9.52 13.37 29.58
CA GLN A 326 9.98 12.10 29.04
C GLN A 326 10.59 12.42 27.67
N THR A 327 11.88 12.15 27.49
CA THR A 327 12.67 12.67 26.34
C THR A 327 13.12 11.61 25.34
N GLU A 328 13.06 10.34 25.73
CA GLU A 328 13.31 9.20 24.84
C GLU A 328 12.63 7.94 25.36
N TYR A 329 11.74 7.37 24.55
CA TYR A 329 11.13 6.08 24.83
C TYR A 329 10.44 5.52 23.59
N MET A 330 10.52 4.21 23.47
CA MET A 330 9.81 3.39 22.51
C MET A 330 9.78 1.96 23.07
N THR A 331 9.04 1.06 22.44
CA THR A 331 8.94 -0.33 22.93
C THR A 331 10.32 -0.99 22.97
N GLN A 332 10.80 -1.32 24.18
CA GLN A 332 11.90 -2.24 24.43
C GLN A 332 11.37 -3.36 25.31
N ASN A 333 11.03 -4.53 24.73
CA ASN A 333 10.78 -5.69 25.58
C ASN A 333 12.07 -6.08 26.31
N SER A 334 11.92 -6.62 27.52
CA SER A 334 12.92 -6.72 28.61
C SER A 334 14.21 -7.51 28.33
N ASN A 335 14.48 -7.86 27.08
CA ASN A 335 15.78 -8.32 26.62
C ASN A 335 16.27 -7.24 25.65
N SER A 336 17.24 -6.44 26.10
CA SER A 336 17.94 -5.45 25.28
C SER A 336 18.22 -6.02 23.89
N SER A 337 17.77 -5.28 22.86
CA SER A 337 17.59 -5.66 21.45
C SER A 337 16.31 -6.44 21.15
N ALA A 338 15.51 -5.92 20.20
CA ALA A 338 14.76 -6.59 19.12
C ALA A 338 14.33 -8.08 19.28
N SER A 339 14.16 -8.61 20.49
CA SER A 339 14.10 -10.04 20.74
C SER A 339 12.67 -10.47 21.04
N VAL A 340 12.15 -11.18 20.06
CA VAL A 340 11.04 -12.14 20.07
C VAL A 340 9.62 -11.58 20.28
N ASN A 341 9.44 -10.51 21.07
CA ASN A 341 8.10 -10.06 21.46
C ASN A 341 7.70 -8.67 20.94
N THR A 342 8.45 -8.01 20.06
CA THR A 342 8.02 -6.74 19.41
C THR A 342 7.70 -6.91 17.91
N GLN A 343 7.91 -8.13 17.39
CA GLN A 343 7.79 -8.53 15.97
C GLN A 343 6.47 -9.21 15.62
N THR A 344 5.53 -9.27 16.56
CA THR A 344 4.24 -9.93 16.35
C THR A 344 3.25 -8.95 15.75
N TYR A 345 2.48 -9.40 14.75
CA TYR A 345 1.36 -8.65 14.17
C TYR A 345 0.49 -7.95 15.24
N ALA A 346 0.19 -8.67 16.33
CA ALA A 346 -0.60 -8.17 17.47
C ALA A 346 -0.06 -6.87 18.12
N ASN A 347 1.24 -6.59 18.01
CA ASN A 347 1.85 -5.39 18.59
C ASN A 347 1.82 -4.18 17.66
N GLN A 348 1.10 -4.28 16.55
CA GLN A 348 0.87 -3.18 15.61
C GLN A 348 -0.62 -2.84 15.47
N THR A 349 -1.49 -3.70 16.04
CA THR A 349 -2.95 -3.56 16.05
C THR A 349 -3.42 -2.69 17.21
N ILE A 350 -4.74 -2.53 17.33
CA ILE A 350 -5.35 -1.72 18.37
C ILE A 350 -5.01 -2.18 19.80
N THR A 351 -4.66 -3.45 20.01
CA THR A 351 -4.17 -3.95 21.31
C THR A 351 -2.95 -3.16 21.77
N ASP A 352 -2.02 -2.88 20.84
CA ASP A 352 -0.84 -2.06 21.09
C ASP A 352 -1.19 -0.57 21.17
N GLY A 353 -2.11 -0.08 20.35
CA GLY A 353 -2.64 1.29 20.48
C GLY A 353 -3.14 1.57 21.91
N VAL A 354 -4.03 0.73 22.43
CA VAL A 354 -4.59 0.85 23.78
C VAL A 354 -3.53 0.71 24.89
N TYR A 355 -2.50 -0.11 24.67
CA TYR A 355 -1.34 -0.18 25.57
C TYR A 355 -0.68 1.20 25.70
N TRP A 356 -0.35 1.83 24.57
CA TRP A 356 0.26 3.16 24.53
C TRP A 356 -0.66 4.25 25.06
N GLY A 357 -1.96 4.19 24.75
CA GLY A 357 -2.96 5.11 25.30
C GLY A 357 -3.01 5.07 26.83
N ASN A 358 -2.93 3.86 27.42
CA ASN A 358 -2.86 3.72 28.87
C ASN A 358 -1.54 4.22 29.45
N LEU A 359 -0.42 3.91 28.80
CA LEU A 359 0.90 4.37 29.25
C LEU A 359 0.96 5.90 29.30
N LEU A 360 0.55 6.58 28.23
CA LEU A 360 0.50 8.05 28.18
C LEU A 360 -0.45 8.62 29.24
N SER A 361 -1.66 8.05 29.36
CA SER A 361 -2.63 8.46 30.38
C SER A 361 -2.07 8.32 31.79
N HIS A 362 -1.40 7.20 32.09
CA HIS A 362 -0.75 6.97 33.37
C HIS A 362 0.41 7.93 33.63
N MET A 363 1.26 8.17 32.62
CA MET A 363 2.38 9.08 32.74
C MET A 363 1.91 10.51 33.02
N PHE A 364 0.96 11.03 32.25
CA PHE A 364 0.43 12.38 32.45
C PHE A 364 -0.41 12.50 33.73
N ALA A 365 -1.06 11.43 34.18
CA ALA A 365 -1.81 11.42 35.44
C ALA A 365 -0.95 11.11 36.68
N SER A 366 0.37 10.92 36.52
CA SER A 366 1.28 10.71 37.63
C SER A 366 1.39 11.93 38.52
N ASP A 367 1.99 11.76 39.70
CA ASP A 367 2.16 12.86 40.66
C ASP A 367 3.60 12.93 41.20
N PRO A 368 4.42 13.92 40.76
CA PRO A 368 4.11 14.95 39.76
C PRO A 368 3.86 14.36 38.36
N GLY A 369 3.02 15.05 37.59
CA GLY A 369 2.68 14.67 36.21
C GLY A 369 3.73 15.17 35.23
N PHE A 370 3.93 14.42 34.15
CA PHE A 370 4.84 14.80 33.07
C PHE A 370 4.23 15.89 32.20
N ASN A 371 5.10 16.78 31.69
CA ASN A 371 4.77 17.93 30.85
C ASN A 371 4.96 17.64 29.35
N ALA A 372 5.83 16.69 29.00
CA ALA A 372 6.07 16.28 27.61
C ALA A 372 6.36 14.79 27.45
N PHE A 373 6.09 14.27 26.26
CA PHE A 373 6.52 12.95 25.80
C PHE A 373 7.20 13.07 24.44
N LEU A 374 8.44 12.58 24.34
CA LEU A 374 9.19 12.48 23.10
C LEU A 374 9.43 11.00 22.77
N TRP A 375 8.80 10.58 21.68
CA TRP A 375 9.04 9.26 21.10
C TRP A 375 10.49 9.16 20.62
N TRP A 376 11.14 8.01 20.78
CA TRP A 376 12.54 7.88 20.37
C TRP A 376 12.70 8.09 18.86
N TRP A 377 12.26 7.16 18.03
CA TRP A 377 12.18 7.36 16.58
C TRP A 377 10.73 7.26 16.10
N PRO A 378 10.04 8.39 15.85
CA PRO A 378 8.69 8.36 15.28
C PRO A 378 8.67 7.64 13.94
N VAL A 379 9.68 7.88 13.11
CA VAL A 379 9.83 7.29 11.78
C VAL A 379 11.22 6.69 11.66
N ALA A 380 11.29 5.40 11.34
CA ALA A 380 12.56 4.71 11.22
C ALA A 380 12.53 3.58 10.19
N ASN A 381 13.72 3.27 9.69
CA ASN A 381 14.03 2.12 8.85
C ASN A 381 14.78 1.02 9.63
N ASN A 382 14.71 1.03 10.97
CA ASN A 382 15.49 0.21 11.92
C ASN A 382 15.20 -1.31 11.88
N GLY A 383 14.60 -1.84 10.82
CA GLY A 383 14.22 -3.25 10.75
C GLY A 383 12.97 -3.58 11.57
N SER A 384 12.85 -4.87 11.90
CA SER A 384 11.64 -5.47 12.48
C SER A 384 11.45 -5.21 13.98
N ASP A 385 12.15 -4.27 14.63
CA ASP A 385 12.11 -4.17 16.10
C ASP A 385 10.77 -3.67 16.67
N GLY A 386 9.82 -3.23 15.83
CA GLY A 386 8.46 -2.96 16.27
C GLY A 386 8.27 -1.67 17.05
N SER A 387 9.25 -0.76 17.05
CA SER A 387 9.36 0.31 18.04
C SER A 387 8.95 1.71 17.56
N ASP A 388 8.99 1.98 16.26
CA ASP A 388 8.58 3.23 15.60
C ASP A 388 7.05 3.42 15.53
N LEU A 389 6.60 4.64 15.21
CA LEU A 389 5.19 4.94 14.91
C LEU A 389 4.88 4.69 13.43
N ILE A 390 5.82 5.03 12.55
CA ILE A 390 5.80 4.78 11.12
C ILE A 390 7.07 4.02 10.72
N ARG A 391 6.91 2.86 10.10
CA ARG A 391 8.05 2.05 9.63
C ARG A 391 8.32 2.31 8.18
N LEU A 392 9.53 2.76 7.85
CA LEU A 392 9.98 2.81 6.46
C LEU A 392 10.32 1.39 5.99
N ALA A 393 9.69 0.97 4.89
CA ALA A 393 10.04 -0.29 4.24
C ALA A 393 11.44 -0.18 3.61
N HIS A 394 12.19 -1.28 3.65
CA HIS A 394 13.57 -1.31 3.18
C HIS A 394 13.88 -2.65 2.50
N THR A 395 14.90 -2.65 1.64
CA THR A 395 15.27 -3.78 0.80
C THR A 395 15.93 -4.94 1.54
N GLY A 396 16.33 -4.73 2.80
CA GLY A 396 17.03 -5.73 3.61
C GLY A 396 18.46 -6.06 3.16
N SER A 397 18.96 -5.40 2.12
CA SER A 397 20.33 -5.51 1.65
C SER A 397 21.35 -5.14 2.74
N PRO A 398 22.55 -5.75 2.75
CA PRO A 398 23.69 -5.27 3.52
C PRO A 398 23.83 -3.76 3.42
N GLN A 399 23.92 -3.08 4.56
CA GLN A 399 24.01 -1.63 4.61
C GLN A 399 25.37 -1.16 4.06
N GLY A 400 25.43 -0.86 2.77
CA GLY A 400 26.57 -0.22 2.10
C GLY A 400 26.45 1.30 2.07
N ASN A 401 27.24 1.96 1.20
CA ASN A 401 27.09 3.38 0.88
C ASN A 401 25.92 3.57 -0.11
N GLY A 402 24.68 3.50 0.36
CA GLY A 402 23.50 3.69 -0.49
C GLY A 402 22.19 3.56 0.29
N SER A 403 21.14 4.20 -0.23
CA SER A 403 19.79 4.14 0.34
C SER A 403 19.26 2.71 0.38
N THR A 404 18.70 2.31 1.52
CA THR A 404 18.04 0.99 1.70
C THR A 404 16.53 1.10 1.74
N VAL A 405 15.96 2.31 1.83
CA VAL A 405 14.52 2.55 1.88
C VAL A 405 13.89 2.38 0.49
N THR A 406 12.67 1.83 0.43
CA THR A 406 11.98 1.54 -0.85
C THR A 406 10.97 2.62 -1.27
N GLY A 407 10.70 3.60 -0.41
CA GLY A 407 9.62 4.58 -0.58
C GLY A 407 8.27 4.14 -0.01
N GLU A 408 8.09 2.85 0.30
CA GLU A 408 6.92 2.35 1.02
C GLU A 408 7.10 2.45 2.54
N TYR A 409 5.99 2.49 3.28
CA TYR A 409 6.02 2.56 4.74
C TYR A 409 4.75 1.96 5.38
N ARG A 410 4.80 1.66 6.68
CA ARG A 410 3.68 1.17 7.50
C ARG A 410 3.28 2.21 8.54
N ILE A 411 1.99 2.27 8.85
CA ILE A 411 1.46 3.07 9.96
C ILE A 411 0.78 2.14 10.96
N PHE A 412 1.24 2.15 12.21
CA PHE A 412 0.71 1.28 13.26
C PHE A 412 -0.43 1.94 14.05
N LYS A 413 -1.28 1.16 14.73
CA LYS A 413 -2.39 1.72 15.53
C LYS A 413 -1.91 2.62 16.68
N ARG A 414 -0.67 2.42 17.17
CA ARG A 414 -0.04 3.36 18.12
C ARG A 414 0.17 4.76 17.55
N PHE A 415 0.38 4.94 16.24
CA PHE A 415 0.48 6.26 15.63
C PHE A 415 -0.80 7.05 15.84
N TYR A 416 -1.95 6.46 15.47
CA TYR A 416 -3.26 7.09 15.66
C TYR A 416 -3.60 7.30 17.12
N THR A 417 -3.23 6.34 17.98
CA THR A 417 -3.41 6.49 19.44
C THR A 417 -2.54 7.59 20.01
N PHE A 418 -1.29 7.72 19.58
CA PHE A 418 -0.43 8.84 19.97
C PHE A 418 -1.04 10.17 19.48
N GLY A 419 -1.59 10.18 18.27
CA GLY A 419 -2.38 11.28 17.71
C GLY A 419 -3.60 11.67 18.54
N ASN A 420 -4.21 10.75 19.31
CA ASN A 420 -5.30 11.08 20.23
C ASN A 420 -4.83 12.00 21.37
N PHE A 421 -3.51 12.05 21.61
CA PHE A 421 -2.86 12.97 22.54
C PHE A 421 -2.25 14.16 21.79
N SER A 422 -1.30 13.96 20.88
CA SER A 422 -0.48 15.04 20.29
C SER A 422 -1.27 16.07 19.46
N ARG A 423 -2.37 15.66 18.80
CA ARG A 423 -3.23 16.61 18.05
C ARG A 423 -4.08 17.50 18.95
N PHE A 424 -4.28 17.11 20.20
CA PHE A 424 -5.29 17.72 21.09
C PHE A 424 -4.75 18.15 22.46
N ILE A 425 -3.47 17.92 22.71
CA ILE A 425 -2.71 18.45 23.83
C ILE A 425 -1.64 19.34 23.23
N LYS A 426 -1.88 20.65 23.30
CA LYS A 426 -1.04 21.68 22.70
C LYS A 426 -0.12 22.33 23.73
N PRO A 427 0.97 23.00 23.32
CA PRO A 427 1.87 23.65 24.25
C PRO A 427 1.09 24.75 24.98
N ASN A 428 1.32 24.87 26.28
CA ASN A 428 0.59 25.72 27.22
C ASN A 428 -0.83 25.24 27.62
N ASP A 429 -1.31 24.12 27.11
CA ASP A 429 -2.51 23.50 27.67
C ASP A 429 -2.24 23.06 29.11
N VAL A 430 -3.26 23.09 29.96
CA VAL A 430 -3.17 22.71 31.37
C VAL A 430 -3.94 21.41 31.58
N ARG A 431 -3.29 20.38 32.14
CA ARG A 431 -4.01 19.17 32.54
C ARG A 431 -4.96 19.51 33.70
N ILE A 432 -6.19 19.02 33.63
CA ILE A 432 -7.21 19.21 34.65
C ILE A 432 -7.64 17.88 35.30
N GLY A 433 -8.32 17.97 36.43
CA GLY A 433 -8.84 16.83 37.18
C GLY A 433 -9.94 16.10 36.43
N ALA A 434 -9.87 14.76 36.45
CA ALA A 434 -10.93 13.88 35.99
C ALA A 434 -11.05 12.66 36.91
N THR A 435 -12.26 12.11 37.03
CA THR A 435 -12.46 10.77 37.60
C THR A 435 -11.83 9.77 36.63
N ARG A 436 -10.58 9.41 36.90
CA ARG A 436 -9.69 8.71 35.97
C ARG A 436 -10.16 7.31 35.61
N VAL A 437 -10.63 6.53 36.58
CA VAL A 437 -11.08 5.14 36.37
C VAL A 437 -12.53 5.05 36.83
N PRO A 438 -13.50 5.52 36.02
CA PRO A 438 -14.92 5.48 36.37
C PRO A 438 -15.45 4.03 36.39
N VAL A 439 -14.86 3.15 35.57
CA VAL A 439 -15.09 1.69 35.56
C VAL A 439 -13.77 0.97 35.26
N SER A 440 -13.62 -0.27 35.75
CA SER A 440 -12.42 -1.07 35.51
C SER A 440 -12.12 -1.20 34.00
N GLY A 441 -10.85 -1.04 33.62
CA GLY A 441 -10.43 -1.08 32.21
C GLY A 441 -10.61 0.23 31.45
N THR A 442 -11.07 1.31 32.11
CA THR A 442 -11.10 2.66 31.52
C THR A 442 -10.09 3.60 32.16
N ASN A 443 -9.57 4.56 31.39
CA ASN A 443 -8.62 5.56 31.84
C ASN A 443 -8.91 6.90 31.17
N ILE A 444 -9.20 7.91 31.98
CA ILE A 444 -9.65 9.24 31.53
C ILE A 444 -8.64 10.30 31.97
N THR A 445 -8.14 11.09 31.02
CA THR A 445 -7.41 12.34 31.28
C THR A 445 -8.09 13.51 30.58
N ALA A 446 -7.86 14.72 31.06
CA ALA A 446 -8.46 15.92 30.48
C ALA A 446 -7.50 17.11 30.56
N TYR A 447 -7.61 18.00 29.59
CA TYR A 447 -6.74 19.16 29.40
C TYR A 447 -7.59 20.35 28.95
N LYS A 448 -7.13 21.55 29.27
CA LYS A 448 -7.75 22.79 28.82
C LYS A 448 -6.73 23.73 28.21
N ASN A 449 -7.16 24.50 27.22
CA ASN A 449 -6.46 25.70 26.84
C ASN A 449 -7.03 26.88 27.65
N PRO A 450 -6.25 27.47 28.58
CA PRO A 450 -6.76 28.52 29.45
C PRO A 450 -7.10 29.83 28.70
N ASP A 451 -6.50 30.06 27.52
CA ASP A 451 -6.66 31.30 26.76
C ASP A 451 -7.81 31.25 25.74
N ARG A 452 -8.10 30.06 25.21
CA ARG A 452 -9.10 29.86 24.13
C ARG A 452 -10.42 29.26 24.60
N ASN A 453 -10.57 28.92 25.88
CA ASN A 453 -11.71 28.16 26.42
C ASN A 453 -11.94 26.81 25.70
N GLU A 454 -10.88 26.23 25.12
CA GLU A 454 -10.90 24.91 24.49
C GLU A 454 -10.52 23.83 25.50
N PHE A 455 -10.89 22.58 25.23
CA PHE A 455 -10.51 21.43 26.05
C PHE A 455 -10.42 20.14 25.23
N SER A 456 -9.71 19.18 25.79
CA SER A 456 -9.68 17.79 25.31
C SER A 456 -9.89 16.83 26.48
N ILE A 457 -10.73 15.82 26.28
CA ILE A 457 -10.93 14.70 27.22
C ILE A 457 -10.55 13.43 26.48
N ILE A 458 -9.53 12.73 26.96
CA ILE A 458 -9.04 11.50 26.35
C ILE A 458 -9.53 10.32 27.18
N ALA A 459 -10.24 9.41 26.54
CA ALA A 459 -10.83 8.22 27.12
C ALA A 459 -10.24 6.97 26.47
N VAL A 460 -9.57 6.15 27.27
CA VAL A 460 -9.05 4.84 26.84
C VAL A 460 -9.93 3.75 27.45
N ASN A 461 -10.45 2.85 26.62
CA ASN A 461 -11.08 1.60 27.05
C ASN A 461 -10.21 0.42 26.64
N SER A 462 -9.59 -0.25 27.61
CA SER A 462 -8.80 -1.46 27.38
C SER A 462 -9.54 -2.76 27.62
N SER A 463 -10.81 -2.69 28.00
CA SER A 463 -11.63 -3.88 28.17
C SER A 463 -12.05 -4.48 26.82
N THR A 464 -12.39 -5.76 26.85
CA THR A 464 -12.90 -6.53 25.69
C THR A 464 -14.38 -6.27 25.40
N THR A 465 -14.99 -5.31 26.09
CA THR A 465 -16.41 -4.94 25.92
C THR A 465 -16.55 -3.42 25.88
N GLY A 466 -17.57 -2.93 25.20
CA GLY A 466 -17.98 -1.54 25.21
C GLY A 466 -18.34 -1.04 26.61
N GLN A 467 -18.07 0.23 26.87
CA GLN A 467 -18.41 0.91 28.13
C GLN A 467 -19.19 2.19 27.84
N GLU A 468 -20.40 2.29 28.36
CA GLU A 468 -21.15 3.54 28.32
C GLU A 468 -20.75 4.43 29.52
N VAL A 469 -20.18 5.60 29.25
CA VAL A 469 -19.67 6.52 30.28
C VAL A 469 -20.33 7.88 30.14
N THR A 470 -20.83 8.41 31.25
CA THR A 470 -21.34 9.79 31.34
C THR A 470 -20.24 10.71 31.86
N PHE A 471 -19.87 11.72 31.08
CA PHE A 471 -18.89 12.75 31.42
C PHE A 471 -19.62 13.98 31.96
N LYS A 472 -19.36 14.34 33.22
CA LYS A 472 -19.88 15.57 33.84
C LYS A 472 -18.83 16.66 33.76
N LEU A 473 -19.19 17.79 33.16
CA LEU A 473 -18.33 18.95 32.91
C LEU A 473 -18.52 19.98 34.03
N ASP A 474 -17.78 19.80 35.12
CA ASP A 474 -17.84 20.67 36.29
C ASP A 474 -16.98 21.93 36.10
N ASN A 475 -17.55 23.10 36.40
CA ASN A 475 -16.89 24.40 36.29
C ASN A 475 -16.40 24.79 34.88
N PHE A 476 -16.86 24.12 33.83
CA PHE A 476 -16.51 24.47 32.45
C PHE A 476 -17.07 25.86 32.05
N PRO A 477 -16.44 26.54 31.07
CA PRO A 477 -16.97 27.78 30.51
C PRO A 477 -18.43 27.63 30.06
N GLU A 478 -19.25 28.66 30.28
CA GLU A 478 -20.63 28.67 29.78
C GLU A 478 -20.65 28.55 28.25
N GLY A 479 -21.59 27.76 27.71
CA GLY A 479 -21.82 27.68 26.26
C GLY A 479 -21.33 26.41 25.56
N VAL A 480 -20.76 25.43 26.28
CA VAL A 480 -20.47 24.10 25.71
C VAL A 480 -21.78 23.38 25.38
N LYS A 481 -22.15 23.34 24.09
CA LYS A 481 -23.42 22.75 23.60
C LYS A 481 -23.29 21.31 23.15
N ALA A 482 -22.14 20.94 22.63
CA ALA A 482 -21.84 19.61 22.13
C ALA A 482 -20.33 19.37 22.13
N VAL A 483 -19.95 18.10 22.04
CA VAL A 483 -18.57 17.65 21.86
C VAL A 483 -18.46 16.78 20.61
N VAL A 484 -17.30 16.81 19.97
CA VAL A 484 -16.94 15.94 18.85
C VAL A 484 -15.89 14.94 19.34
N GLY A 485 -16.06 13.66 19.00
CA GLY A 485 -15.10 12.61 19.35
C GLY A 485 -14.19 12.23 18.17
N TYR A 486 -12.94 11.91 18.45
CA TYR A 486 -11.98 11.33 17.50
C TYR A 486 -11.60 9.94 17.98
N ARG A 487 -12.12 8.90 17.32
CA ARG A 487 -12.08 7.53 17.83
C ARG A 487 -11.12 6.65 17.02
N THR A 488 -10.27 5.93 17.74
CA THR A 488 -9.38 4.90 17.20
C THR A 488 -9.80 3.54 17.78
N THR A 489 -10.04 2.57 16.90
CA THR A 489 -10.40 1.18 17.21
C THR A 489 -9.59 0.22 16.33
N GLY A 490 -9.93 -1.08 16.32
CA GLY A 490 -9.38 -2.03 15.34
C GLY A 490 -9.62 -1.59 13.90
N SER A 491 -10.80 -1.04 13.61
CA SER A 491 -11.23 -0.66 12.25
C SER A 491 -11.16 0.83 11.96
N GLU A 492 -11.11 1.69 12.97
CA GLU A 492 -11.15 3.15 12.82
C GLU A 492 -9.81 3.79 13.21
N ASN A 493 -9.38 4.81 12.46
CA ASN A 493 -8.16 5.58 12.64
C ASN A 493 -8.49 7.06 12.92
N GLN A 494 -8.56 7.44 14.20
CA GLN A 494 -9.01 8.78 14.62
C GLN A 494 -10.24 9.29 13.85
N LYS A 495 -11.22 8.42 13.65
CA LYS A 495 -12.46 8.75 12.95
C LYS A 495 -13.19 9.84 13.71
N ARG A 496 -13.52 10.92 13.01
CA ARG A 496 -14.34 12.01 13.55
C ARG A 496 -15.78 11.51 13.68
N LEU A 497 -16.32 11.57 14.89
CA LEU A 497 -17.70 11.18 15.20
C LEU A 497 -18.66 12.36 15.02
N GLU A 498 -19.94 12.04 14.90
CA GLU A 498 -21.00 13.06 14.96
C GLU A 498 -21.02 13.78 16.33
N PRO A 499 -21.38 15.08 16.37
CA PRO A 499 -21.47 15.83 17.62
C PRO A 499 -22.41 15.19 18.63
N ILE A 500 -21.93 15.00 19.87
CA ILE A 500 -22.71 14.53 21.01
C ILE A 500 -23.17 15.75 21.81
N ARG A 501 -24.48 15.92 21.95
CA ARG A 501 -25.06 17.06 22.68
C ARG A 501 -24.72 16.99 24.16
N VAL A 502 -24.34 18.13 24.73
CA VAL A 502 -24.22 18.34 26.17
C VAL A 502 -25.58 18.78 26.73
N VAL A 503 -26.08 18.06 27.72
CA VAL A 503 -27.35 18.32 28.41
C VAL A 503 -27.07 18.43 29.90
N ASP A 504 -27.52 19.51 30.52
CA ASP A 504 -27.30 19.79 31.95
C ASP A 504 -25.84 19.63 32.41
N GLY A 505 -24.91 20.10 31.57
CA GLY A 505 -23.46 20.04 31.84
C GLY A 505 -22.85 18.64 31.70
N ALA A 506 -23.54 17.68 31.09
CA ALA A 506 -23.01 16.33 30.89
C ALA A 506 -23.27 15.81 29.47
N PHE A 507 -22.47 14.83 29.03
CA PHE A 507 -22.74 14.04 27.84
C PHE A 507 -22.41 12.56 28.11
N THR A 508 -23.08 11.66 27.39
CA THR A 508 -22.86 10.21 27.49
C THR A 508 -22.29 9.71 26.19
N ALA A 509 -21.24 8.87 26.27
CA ALA A 509 -20.61 8.28 25.11
C ALA A 509 -20.38 6.77 25.33
N ASN A 510 -20.58 5.99 24.27
CA ASN A 510 -20.14 4.60 24.21
C ASN A 510 -18.66 4.55 23.82
N LEU A 511 -17.84 3.92 24.66
CA LEU A 511 -16.43 3.64 24.41
C LEU A 511 -16.34 2.17 23.96
N PRO A 512 -16.19 1.85 22.65
CA PRO A 512 -16.12 0.47 22.19
C PRO A 512 -15.00 -0.34 22.86
N ALA A 513 -15.08 -1.67 22.82
CA ALA A 513 -13.98 -2.53 23.24
C ALA A 513 -12.66 -2.11 22.56
N HIS A 514 -11.55 -2.14 23.31
CA HIS A 514 -10.22 -1.74 22.83
C HIS A 514 -10.24 -0.43 22.02
N SER A 515 -10.58 0.69 22.64
CA SER A 515 -10.68 1.97 21.94
C SER A 515 -9.98 3.12 22.67
N VAL A 516 -9.62 4.14 21.89
CA VAL A 516 -9.18 5.44 22.41
C VAL A 516 -10.00 6.53 21.72
N ILE A 517 -10.60 7.42 22.51
CA ILE A 517 -11.41 8.52 22.01
C ILE A 517 -10.94 9.84 22.63
N THR A 518 -10.74 10.85 21.80
CA THR A 518 -10.52 12.23 22.27
C THR A 518 -11.77 13.06 22.00
N PHE A 519 -12.38 13.62 23.04
CA PHE A 519 -13.52 14.53 22.94
C PHE A 519 -13.05 15.97 23.05
N VAL A 520 -13.51 16.82 22.14
CA VAL A 520 -13.26 18.26 22.11
C VAL A 520 -14.57 19.02 21.94
N PRO A 521 -14.68 20.32 22.27
CA PRO A 521 -15.89 21.09 21.97
C PRO A 521 -16.17 21.12 20.47
N GLU A 522 -17.46 21.09 20.11
CA GLU A 522 -17.89 21.29 18.72
C GLU A 522 -17.61 22.74 18.27
N LYS A 523 -16.93 22.89 17.14
CA LYS A 523 -16.63 24.15 16.47
C LYS A 523 -16.60 23.97 14.94
N GLU A 524 -16.74 25.08 14.20
CA GLU A 524 -16.80 25.09 12.73
C GLU A 524 -15.51 24.54 12.09
N ASP A 525 -14.37 24.77 12.75
CA ASP A 525 -13.01 24.38 12.35
C ASP A 525 -12.48 23.16 13.11
N ASN A 526 -13.35 22.26 13.61
CA ASN A 526 -12.87 21.00 14.17
C ASN A 526 -12.04 20.23 13.13
N LEU A 527 -10.90 19.66 13.56
CA LEU A 527 -10.00 18.90 12.70
C LEU A 527 -10.72 17.77 11.94
N PRO A 528 -10.26 17.39 10.73
CA PRO A 528 -10.74 16.19 10.07
C PRO A 528 -10.29 14.91 10.80
N GLY A 529 -10.99 13.80 10.55
CA GLY A 529 -10.53 12.48 10.96
C GLY A 529 -9.40 11.95 10.08
N LEU A 530 -8.65 10.95 10.56
CA LEU A 530 -7.54 10.33 9.81
C LEU A 530 -7.90 8.97 9.20
N ASP A 531 -9.21 8.68 9.07
CA ASP A 531 -9.75 7.37 8.69
C ASP A 531 -9.73 7.10 7.17
N TYR A 532 -9.02 7.94 6.42
CA TYR A 532 -8.93 7.88 4.96
C TYR A 532 -7.88 6.88 4.43
N ARG A 533 -7.18 6.18 5.34
CA ARG A 533 -6.22 5.12 5.01
C ARG A 533 -6.37 3.97 5.99
N ARG A 534 -6.11 2.76 5.50
CA ARG A 534 -6.14 1.54 6.30
C ARG A 534 -4.86 0.77 6.05
N ASP A 535 -4.02 0.63 7.07
CA ASP A 535 -2.93 -0.34 7.02
C ASP A 535 -3.48 -1.75 7.23
N ILE A 536 -2.72 -2.78 6.88
CA ILE A 536 -3.10 -4.19 7.10
C ILE A 536 -3.31 -4.51 8.58
N PHE A 537 -2.94 -3.62 9.51
CA PHE A 537 -3.25 -3.75 10.94
C PHE A 537 -4.67 -3.31 11.30
N SER A 538 -5.42 -2.81 10.32
CA SER A 538 -6.80 -2.39 10.47
C SER A 538 -7.73 -3.55 10.16
N THR A 539 -8.75 -3.70 10.99
CA THR A 539 -9.92 -4.53 10.70
C THR A 539 -10.74 -3.85 9.60
N LEU A 540 -11.16 -4.62 8.60
CA LEU A 540 -12.05 -4.15 7.54
C LEU A 540 -13.48 -4.61 7.84
N GLU A 541 -14.25 -3.79 8.57
CA GLU A 541 -15.67 -4.10 8.85
C GLU A 541 -16.46 -4.08 7.53
N ALA A 542 -17.28 -5.10 7.28
CA ALA A 542 -17.98 -5.23 6.01
C ALA A 542 -18.99 -4.07 5.80
N GLU A 543 -19.61 -3.58 6.86
CA GLU A 543 -20.55 -2.45 6.83
C GLU A 543 -19.87 -1.08 6.68
N HIS A 544 -18.55 -0.98 6.85
CA HIS A 544 -17.77 0.25 6.72
C HIS A 544 -16.95 0.29 5.43
N HIS A 545 -17.53 -0.21 4.33
CA HIS A 545 -16.94 -0.18 3.00
C HIS A 545 -16.99 1.21 2.36
N ASP A 546 -16.08 1.51 1.43
CA ASP A 546 -16.04 2.78 0.69
C ASP A 546 -16.83 2.73 -0.63
N GLY A 547 -17.37 1.57 -0.99
CA GLY A 547 -18.24 1.39 -2.16
C GLY A 547 -18.78 -0.03 -2.25
N ALA A 548 -19.88 -0.21 -2.96
CA ALA A 548 -20.54 -1.50 -3.12
C ALA A 548 -21.28 -1.57 -4.47
N SER A 549 -21.50 -2.78 -4.98
CA SER A 549 -22.35 -3.02 -6.17
C SER A 549 -23.84 -2.80 -5.92
N ALA A 550 -24.27 -2.90 -4.66
CA ALA A 550 -25.67 -2.82 -4.24
C ALA A 550 -25.81 -2.25 -2.83
N ASP A 551 -27.03 -1.85 -2.47
CA ASP A 551 -27.38 -1.41 -1.12
C ASP A 551 -27.63 -2.62 -0.21
N PHE A 552 -26.61 -3.04 0.52
CA PHE A 552 -26.70 -4.16 1.45
C PHE A 552 -27.31 -3.76 2.79
N LYS A 553 -27.89 -4.75 3.49
CA LYS A 553 -28.46 -4.53 4.84
C LYS A 553 -27.45 -4.89 5.91
N ALA A 554 -27.18 -3.97 6.82
CA ALA A 554 -26.43 -4.23 8.04
C ALA A 554 -27.37 -4.75 9.15
N VAL A 555 -27.03 -5.89 9.77
CA VAL A 555 -27.74 -6.45 10.93
C VAL A 555 -26.82 -6.50 12.15
N PRO A 556 -27.29 -6.22 13.37
CA PRO A 556 -26.43 -6.24 14.56
C PRO A 556 -25.83 -7.62 14.84
N VAL A 557 -24.52 -7.68 15.12
CA VAL A 557 -23.78 -8.88 15.53
C VAL A 557 -22.75 -8.51 16.58
N GLY A 558 -22.91 -9.01 17.81
CA GLY A 558 -22.06 -8.60 18.93
C GLY A 558 -22.13 -7.09 19.17
N GLU A 559 -20.99 -6.39 19.10
CA GLU A 559 -20.90 -4.93 19.21
C GLU A 559 -20.89 -4.20 17.85
N GLY A 560 -20.82 -4.94 16.74
CA GLY A 560 -20.77 -4.43 15.37
C GLY A 560 -22.00 -4.80 14.55
N HIS A 561 -21.89 -4.73 13.23
CA HIS A 561 -22.90 -5.23 12.31
C HIS A 561 -22.31 -6.26 11.36
N ALA A 562 -23.18 -7.03 10.74
CA ALA A 562 -22.83 -7.85 9.59
C ALA A 562 -23.64 -7.41 8.38
N LEU A 563 -22.98 -7.37 7.25
CA LEU A 563 -23.56 -7.10 5.96
C LEU A 563 -24.24 -8.37 5.43
N THR A 564 -25.52 -8.23 5.08
CA THR A 564 -26.40 -9.33 4.68
C THR A 564 -27.05 -9.06 3.33
N GLY A 565 -27.51 -10.14 2.68
CA GLY A 565 -28.18 -10.07 1.39
C GLY A 565 -27.23 -9.99 0.19
N VAL A 566 -25.94 -10.27 0.39
CA VAL A 566 -24.98 -10.39 -0.72
C VAL A 566 -25.39 -11.51 -1.68
N GLY A 567 -25.39 -11.21 -2.96
CA GLY A 567 -25.70 -12.12 -4.06
C GLY A 567 -24.49 -12.42 -4.93
N ASN A 568 -24.75 -13.11 -6.03
CA ASN A 568 -23.73 -13.43 -7.02
C ASN A 568 -23.35 -12.20 -7.85
N GLY A 569 -22.05 -11.98 -8.04
CA GLY A 569 -21.53 -10.83 -8.80
C GLY A 569 -21.46 -9.53 -8.00
N ASP A 570 -22.00 -9.53 -6.79
CA ASP A 570 -21.91 -8.40 -5.87
C ASP A 570 -20.48 -8.18 -5.37
N TYR A 571 -20.17 -6.95 -4.95
CA TYR A 571 -18.90 -6.64 -4.31
C TYR A 571 -19.01 -5.53 -3.29
N ILE A 572 -18.03 -5.48 -2.38
CA ILE A 572 -17.71 -4.30 -1.57
C ILE A 572 -16.26 -3.86 -1.81
N LYS A 573 -16.00 -2.57 -1.64
CA LYS A 573 -14.71 -1.91 -1.87
C LYS A 573 -14.16 -1.33 -0.57
N PHE A 574 -12.88 -1.55 -0.33
CA PHE A 574 -12.05 -0.83 0.63
C PHE A 574 -10.98 -0.05 -0.13
N ALA A 575 -11.09 1.27 -0.12
CA ALA A 575 -10.15 2.16 -0.79
C ALA A 575 -8.86 2.32 0.01
N ASN A 576 -7.76 2.53 -0.71
CA ASN A 576 -6.48 2.96 -0.15
C ASN A 576 -5.96 2.10 1.01
N VAL A 577 -6.00 0.78 0.84
CA VAL A 577 -5.41 -0.18 1.77
C VAL A 577 -3.89 -0.20 1.57
N ASN A 578 -3.14 0.12 2.62
CA ASN A 578 -1.68 0.14 2.61
C ASN A 578 -1.11 -1.25 2.88
N PHE A 579 -0.73 -1.95 1.82
CA PHE A 579 0.01 -3.20 1.88
C PHE A 579 1.51 -2.99 2.01
N ALA A 580 2.06 -1.78 1.86
CA ALA A 580 3.50 -1.47 1.86
C ALA A 580 4.36 -2.54 1.15
N ASP A 581 5.04 -3.40 1.91
CA ASP A 581 5.94 -4.47 1.45
C ASP A 581 5.28 -5.86 1.33
N GLY A 582 3.97 -5.95 1.51
CA GLY A 582 3.21 -7.19 1.45
C GLY A 582 3.40 -8.12 2.66
N SER A 583 4.00 -7.66 3.76
CA SER A 583 4.26 -8.51 4.95
C SER A 583 3.41 -8.18 6.17
N ALA A 584 3.00 -9.20 6.92
CA ALA A 584 2.24 -9.02 8.16
C ALA A 584 2.98 -8.25 9.27
N ASN A 585 4.33 -8.21 9.29
CA ASN A 585 5.08 -7.56 10.37
C ASN A 585 6.12 -6.53 9.91
N GLY A 586 6.15 -6.19 8.61
CA GLY A 586 7.11 -5.25 8.03
C GLY A 586 8.57 -5.74 8.09
N GLY A 587 8.79 -7.03 8.34
CA GLY A 587 10.11 -7.62 8.47
C GLY A 587 10.59 -8.22 7.16
N ILE A 588 11.86 -7.97 6.80
CA ILE A 588 12.52 -8.52 5.59
C ILE A 588 12.27 -10.04 5.44
N VAL A 589 12.27 -10.78 6.56
CA VAL A 589 12.19 -12.24 6.54
C VAL A 589 10.81 -12.77 6.13
N ARG A 590 9.75 -11.96 6.20
CA ARG A 590 8.39 -12.31 5.76
C ARG A 590 7.83 -11.36 4.71
N ARG A 591 8.71 -10.68 3.98
CA ARG A 591 8.31 -9.85 2.85
C ARG A 591 7.45 -10.68 1.89
N HIS A 592 6.36 -10.10 1.40
CA HIS A 592 5.39 -10.79 0.52
C HIS A 592 4.70 -12.05 1.12
N ILE A 593 4.50 -12.08 2.44
CA ILE A 593 3.74 -13.12 3.14
C ILE A 593 2.65 -12.45 3.99
N LEU A 594 1.39 -12.66 3.62
CA LEU A 594 0.23 -12.05 4.29
C LEU A 594 -1.00 -12.96 4.27
N GLY A 595 -1.45 -13.33 5.47
CA GLY A 595 -2.72 -14.03 5.66
C GLY A 595 -3.90 -13.07 5.76
N MET A 596 -5.09 -13.56 5.44
CA MET A 596 -6.34 -12.83 5.61
C MET A 596 -7.44 -13.76 6.10
N ASN A 597 -8.23 -13.28 7.05
CA ASN A 597 -9.41 -13.95 7.57
C ASN A 597 -10.67 -13.22 7.11
N ALA A 598 -11.71 -13.98 6.81
CA ALA A 598 -13.08 -13.51 6.67
C ALA A 598 -13.91 -14.10 7.82
N ILE A 599 -14.52 -13.24 8.63
CA ILE A 599 -15.41 -13.63 9.72
C ILE A 599 -16.83 -13.44 9.22
N LEU A 600 -17.55 -14.55 9.04
CA LEU A 600 -18.87 -14.55 8.44
C LEU A 600 -19.71 -15.75 8.91
N ALA A 601 -21.02 -15.61 8.82
CA ALA A 601 -21.94 -16.73 8.93
C ALA A 601 -22.36 -17.18 7.53
N SER A 602 -22.05 -18.44 7.19
CA SER A 602 -22.46 -19.02 5.91
C SER A 602 -23.98 -19.24 5.88
N VAL A 603 -24.60 -18.99 4.72
CA VAL A 603 -26.01 -19.28 4.45
C VAL A 603 -26.08 -20.32 3.33
N ASN A 604 -25.94 -19.88 2.08
CA ASN A 604 -25.88 -20.76 0.91
C ASN A 604 -24.44 -21.19 0.57
N GLY A 605 -23.43 -20.52 1.14
CA GLY A 605 -22.02 -20.72 0.79
C GLY A 605 -21.68 -20.05 -0.54
N GLY A 606 -20.40 -20.07 -0.92
CA GLY A 606 -19.92 -19.40 -2.12
C GLY A 606 -18.42 -19.11 -2.06
N ILE A 607 -17.97 -18.18 -2.89
CA ILE A 607 -16.58 -17.73 -2.96
C ILE A 607 -16.53 -16.22 -2.71
N ILE A 608 -15.52 -15.78 -1.98
CA ILE A 608 -15.14 -14.36 -1.88
C ILE A 608 -13.78 -14.21 -2.55
N GLU A 609 -13.75 -13.59 -3.73
CA GLU A 609 -12.50 -13.21 -4.40
C GLU A 609 -12.00 -11.90 -3.80
N VAL A 610 -10.74 -11.89 -3.38
CA VAL A 610 -10.02 -10.66 -3.00
C VAL A 610 -9.32 -10.14 -4.25
N ARG A 611 -9.78 -9.01 -4.78
CA ARG A 611 -9.23 -8.38 -5.99
C ARG A 611 -8.61 -7.03 -5.65
N VAL A 612 -7.57 -6.65 -6.39
CA VAL A 612 -6.96 -5.32 -6.27
C VAL A 612 -7.30 -4.45 -7.48
N ASP A 613 -7.50 -3.16 -7.21
CA ASP A 613 -7.69 -2.03 -8.13
C ASP A 613 -8.98 -2.03 -8.99
N ASP A 614 -9.53 -3.20 -9.35
CA ASP A 614 -10.77 -3.30 -10.14
C ASP A 614 -11.60 -4.57 -9.79
N PRO A 615 -12.94 -4.49 -9.63
CA PRO A 615 -13.77 -5.63 -9.23
C PRO A 615 -13.99 -6.68 -10.33
N GLU A 616 -13.83 -6.34 -11.61
CA GLU A 616 -14.06 -7.27 -12.73
C GLU A 616 -12.74 -7.76 -13.33
N LYS A 617 -11.84 -6.83 -13.64
CA LYS A 617 -10.57 -7.03 -14.35
C LYS A 617 -9.37 -7.02 -13.41
N GLY A 618 -9.56 -6.60 -12.16
CA GLY A 618 -8.47 -6.55 -11.18
C GLY A 618 -7.97 -7.94 -10.84
N LYS A 619 -6.67 -8.02 -10.54
CA LYS A 619 -6.00 -9.29 -10.24
C LYS A 619 -6.61 -9.89 -8.97
N VAL A 620 -7.03 -11.15 -9.05
CA VAL A 620 -7.40 -11.94 -7.87
C VAL A 620 -6.12 -12.26 -7.09
N VAL A 621 -6.00 -11.70 -5.90
CA VAL A 621 -4.86 -11.92 -5.00
C VAL A 621 -5.17 -12.96 -3.93
N GLY A 622 -6.42 -13.38 -3.78
CA GLY A 622 -6.82 -14.46 -2.88
C GLY A 622 -8.29 -14.84 -3.09
N ALA A 623 -8.70 -16.03 -2.63
CA ALA A 623 -10.11 -16.45 -2.71
C ALA A 623 -10.52 -17.34 -1.54
N PHE A 624 -11.52 -16.92 -0.77
CA PHE A 624 -12.14 -17.73 0.27
C PHE A 624 -13.17 -18.67 -0.33
N THR A 625 -13.11 -19.97 0.01
CA THR A 625 -14.18 -20.93 -0.32
C THR A 625 -15.01 -21.19 0.93
N ILE A 626 -16.29 -20.83 0.90
CA ILE A 626 -17.22 -20.89 2.02
C ILE A 626 -18.22 -22.03 1.80
N PRO A 627 -18.22 -23.09 2.63
CA PRO A 627 -19.19 -24.17 2.52
C PRO A 627 -20.59 -23.68 2.91
N GLY A 628 -21.63 -24.12 2.21
CA GLY A 628 -23.01 -23.81 2.57
C GLY A 628 -23.43 -24.47 3.88
N ASN A 629 -23.95 -23.71 4.82
CA ASN A 629 -24.45 -24.22 6.10
C ASN A 629 -25.77 -23.50 6.45
N ARG A 630 -26.89 -24.22 6.43
CA ARG A 630 -28.25 -23.67 6.62
C ARG A 630 -28.52 -23.09 8.01
N ASN A 631 -27.54 -23.07 8.91
CA ASN A 631 -27.71 -22.56 10.27
C ASN A 631 -27.52 -21.04 10.41
N GLY A 632 -27.03 -20.30 9.40
CA GLY A 632 -27.16 -18.83 9.19
C GLY A 632 -26.68 -17.83 10.27
N ASP A 633 -26.50 -18.30 11.50
CA ASP A 633 -26.37 -17.52 12.73
C ASP A 633 -25.01 -17.77 13.43
N GLN A 634 -24.23 -18.74 12.96
CA GLN A 634 -22.92 -19.07 13.51
C GLN A 634 -21.79 -18.44 12.69
N TYR A 635 -21.17 -17.40 13.23
CA TYR A 635 -19.98 -16.77 12.66
C TYR A 635 -18.76 -17.67 12.81
N GLN A 636 -18.05 -17.88 11.71
CA GLN A 636 -16.83 -18.67 11.62
C GLN A 636 -15.74 -17.86 10.91
N SER A 637 -14.49 -18.16 11.22
CA SER A 637 -13.34 -17.59 10.53
C SER A 637 -12.93 -18.50 9.39
N TYR A 638 -12.86 -17.94 8.18
CA TYR A 638 -12.26 -18.55 7.00
C TYR A 638 -10.99 -17.79 6.66
N SER A 639 -10.05 -18.45 5.99
CA SER A 639 -8.64 -18.10 6.13
C SER A 639 -7.89 -18.41 4.83
N ILE A 640 -7.18 -17.43 4.28
CA ILE A 640 -6.42 -17.54 3.02
C ILE A 640 -5.07 -16.83 3.10
N GLN A 641 -4.17 -17.17 2.18
CA GLN A 641 -2.96 -16.40 1.90
C GLN A 641 -3.21 -15.48 0.71
N LEU A 642 -2.69 -14.25 0.78
CA LEU A 642 -2.75 -13.28 -0.29
C LEU A 642 -1.47 -13.31 -1.13
N ASP A 643 -1.62 -13.28 -2.45
CA ASP A 643 -0.54 -12.95 -3.37
C ASP A 643 -0.19 -11.47 -3.19
N THR A 644 1.04 -11.23 -2.75
CA THR A 644 1.57 -9.90 -2.42
C THR A 644 2.80 -9.56 -3.26
N GLY A 645 3.15 -10.37 -4.27
CA GLY A 645 4.29 -10.12 -5.16
C GLY A 645 4.14 -8.87 -6.04
N ASP A 646 5.13 -8.64 -6.90
CA ASP A 646 5.15 -7.47 -7.78
C ASP A 646 3.99 -7.57 -8.80
N ASN A 647 3.09 -6.59 -8.78
CA ASN A 647 1.77 -6.58 -9.44
C ASN A 647 0.63 -7.33 -8.71
N ALA A 648 0.71 -7.47 -7.38
CA ALA A 648 -0.36 -8.03 -6.54
C ALA A 648 -0.67 -7.08 -5.36
N ALA A 649 -1.00 -7.60 -4.17
CA ALA A 649 -1.25 -6.82 -2.97
C ALA A 649 0.04 -6.23 -2.37
N TYR A 650 0.60 -5.21 -3.04
CA TYR A 650 1.81 -4.45 -2.67
C TYR A 650 1.55 -2.95 -2.79
N GLY A 651 2.14 -2.16 -1.89
CA GLY A 651 1.93 -0.72 -1.80
C GLY A 651 0.49 -0.36 -1.42
N HIS A 652 0.04 0.84 -1.80
CA HIS A 652 -1.34 1.27 -1.56
C HIS A 652 -2.25 0.79 -2.70
N ARG A 653 -3.35 0.11 -2.37
CA ARG A 653 -4.29 -0.48 -3.34
C ARG A 653 -5.73 -0.28 -2.92
N ASP A 654 -6.63 -0.19 -3.90
CA ASP A 654 -8.05 -0.41 -3.65
C ASP A 654 -8.30 -1.92 -3.62
N VAL A 655 -9.06 -2.42 -2.64
CA VAL A 655 -9.35 -3.84 -2.46
C VAL A 655 -10.83 -4.08 -2.61
N TYR A 656 -11.20 -5.05 -3.46
CA TYR A 656 -12.56 -5.48 -3.69
C TYR A 656 -12.76 -6.89 -3.15
N MET A 657 -13.81 -7.09 -2.36
CA MET A 657 -14.31 -8.40 -2.00
C MET A 657 -15.46 -8.72 -2.94
N VAL A 658 -15.22 -9.59 -3.93
CA VAL A 658 -16.19 -9.94 -4.98
C VAL A 658 -16.82 -11.28 -4.66
N PHE A 659 -18.14 -11.31 -4.61
CA PHE A 659 -18.92 -12.44 -4.12
C PHE A 659 -19.42 -13.28 -5.29
N ARG A 660 -19.20 -14.59 -5.22
CA ARG A 660 -19.64 -15.56 -6.22
C ARG A 660 -20.44 -16.67 -5.56
N GLY A 661 -21.56 -17.05 -6.15
CA GLY A 661 -22.38 -18.16 -5.65
C GLY A 661 -23.77 -18.20 -6.28
N LYS A 662 -24.70 -18.87 -5.61
CA LYS A 662 -26.12 -18.92 -6.01
C LYS A 662 -26.87 -17.65 -5.60
N ASP A 663 -27.83 -17.18 -6.39
CA ASP A 663 -28.60 -15.96 -6.14
C ASP A 663 -29.16 -15.80 -4.71
N ASN A 664 -29.00 -14.57 -4.20
CA ASN A 664 -29.44 -13.96 -2.93
C ASN A 664 -29.12 -14.72 -1.63
N ALA A 665 -28.37 -14.02 -0.75
CA ALA A 665 -27.97 -14.45 0.59
C ALA A 665 -26.93 -15.59 0.62
N LEU A 666 -25.73 -15.31 0.09
CA LEU A 666 -24.59 -16.24 0.15
C LEU A 666 -24.09 -16.45 1.57
N PHE A 667 -23.78 -15.33 2.25
CA PHE A 667 -23.23 -15.28 3.60
C PHE A 667 -23.54 -13.93 4.25
N ASN A 668 -23.56 -13.90 5.59
CA ASN A 668 -23.63 -12.67 6.38
C ASN A 668 -22.21 -12.33 6.84
N ILE A 669 -21.65 -11.23 6.37
CA ILE A 669 -20.24 -10.88 6.53
C ILE A 669 -20.11 -9.89 7.67
N ASP A 670 -19.38 -10.24 8.72
CA ASP A 670 -19.05 -9.34 9.81
C ASP A 670 -17.85 -8.47 9.36
N ARG A 671 -16.70 -9.09 9.14
CA ARG A 671 -15.47 -8.35 8.83
C ARG A 671 -14.38 -9.18 8.20
N PHE A 672 -13.33 -8.49 7.75
CA PHE A 672 -12.09 -9.10 7.29
C PHE A 672 -10.90 -8.60 8.12
N GLU A 673 -9.99 -9.51 8.44
CA GLU A 673 -8.83 -9.24 9.29
C GLU A 673 -7.57 -9.82 8.64
N PHE A 674 -6.58 -8.98 8.37
CA PHE A 674 -5.27 -9.51 7.99
C PHE A 674 -4.62 -10.17 9.19
N ASN A 675 -3.69 -11.09 8.91
CA ASN A 675 -2.97 -11.78 9.96
C ASN A 675 -1.65 -12.35 9.44
N GLN A 676 -0.83 -12.81 10.39
CA GLN A 676 0.43 -13.50 10.14
C GLN A 676 0.28 -15.03 10.05
N THR A 677 -0.96 -15.57 10.07
CA THR A 677 -1.20 -17.01 10.16
C THR A 677 -0.97 -17.66 8.82
N VAL A 678 0.10 -18.44 8.75
CA VAL A 678 0.29 -19.42 7.67
C VAL A 678 -0.85 -20.42 7.76
N HIS A 679 -1.61 -20.60 6.67
CA HIS A 679 -2.64 -21.64 6.63
C HIS A 679 -2.01 -22.92 6.12
N PRO A 680 -1.69 -23.91 6.98
CA PRO A 680 -1.57 -25.27 6.52
C PRO A 680 -2.99 -25.72 6.13
N SER A 681 -3.39 -25.47 4.89
CA SER A 681 -4.54 -26.14 4.31
C SER A 681 -4.29 -27.64 4.46
N GLY A 682 -5.17 -28.33 5.16
CA GLY A 682 -4.96 -29.70 5.61
C GLY A 682 -4.53 -30.60 4.46
N SER A 683 -3.24 -30.93 4.40
CA SER A 683 -2.65 -31.71 3.33
C SER A 683 -1.34 -32.34 3.74
N LEU A 684 -1.01 -33.43 3.06
CA LEU A 684 0.14 -34.27 3.33
C LEU A 684 1.44 -33.49 3.17
N LEU A 685 1.94 -32.96 4.28
CA LEU A 685 3.31 -33.13 4.79
C LEU A 685 3.46 -32.42 6.16
N THR A 686 3.23 -33.17 7.25
CA THR A 686 3.62 -32.74 8.60
C THR A 686 5.02 -33.24 8.93
N ASN A 687 6.01 -32.34 8.95
CA ASN A 687 6.81 -32.10 10.17
C ASN A 687 7.39 -30.68 10.18
N GLY A 688 6.93 -29.86 11.12
CA GLY A 688 7.44 -28.50 11.40
C GLY A 688 6.69 -27.38 10.69
N SER A 689 5.46 -27.07 11.14
CA SER A 689 4.93 -25.72 11.00
C SER A 689 6.01 -24.72 11.48
N PHE A 690 6.38 -23.76 10.64
CA PHE A 690 7.51 -22.85 10.90
C PHE A 690 7.40 -22.05 12.23
N GLU A 691 6.24 -22.07 12.89
CA GLU A 691 5.94 -21.34 14.12
C GLU A 691 5.93 -22.16 15.44
N ALA A 692 6.13 -23.49 15.45
CA ALA A 692 6.19 -24.25 16.72
C ALA A 692 7.07 -25.52 16.66
N VAL A 693 7.82 -25.83 17.72
CA VAL A 693 8.82 -26.93 17.83
C VAL A 693 8.35 -27.92 18.92
N PRO A 694 8.58 -29.26 18.89
CA PRO A 694 9.76 -29.94 18.33
C PRO A 694 9.60 -31.30 17.59
N GLY A 695 10.51 -31.54 16.62
CA GLY A 695 10.90 -32.84 16.03
C GLY A 695 11.59 -32.67 14.66
N PRO A 696 12.74 -33.33 14.35
CA PRO A 696 13.46 -33.14 13.09
C PRO A 696 13.16 -34.31 12.11
N ALA A 697 13.08 -34.14 10.79
CA ALA A 697 14.25 -34.24 9.93
C ALA A 697 13.85 -33.91 8.47
N TRP A 698 14.16 -32.71 8.00
CA TRP A 698 14.37 -32.55 6.56
C TRP A 698 15.60 -33.39 6.17
N GLU A 699 15.59 -34.01 4.99
CA GLU A 699 16.66 -34.90 4.53
C GLU A 699 17.36 -34.34 3.29
N ARG A 700 18.60 -34.82 3.03
CA ARG A 700 19.26 -34.64 1.74
C ARG A 700 18.41 -35.23 0.60
N ALA A 701 18.48 -34.61 -0.57
CA ALA A 701 17.75 -35.02 -1.78
C ALA A 701 18.03 -36.48 -2.21
N TYR A 702 19.23 -37.01 -1.95
CA TYR A 702 19.66 -38.35 -2.38
C TYR A 702 20.34 -39.15 -1.25
N GLY A 703 20.27 -40.50 -1.32
CA GLY A 703 20.95 -41.44 -0.40
C GLY A 703 20.04 -42.17 0.60
N ASN A 704 20.49 -43.35 1.05
CA ASN A 704 19.80 -44.22 2.02
C ASN A 704 20.18 -43.87 3.46
N SER A 705 19.38 -43.02 4.11
CA SER A 705 19.37 -42.74 5.56
C SER A 705 20.66 -42.13 6.17
N GLY A 706 20.52 -41.06 6.95
CA GLY A 706 21.51 -40.82 8.02
C GLY A 706 21.81 -39.40 8.46
N THR A 707 21.36 -38.34 7.79
CA THR A 707 21.48 -36.98 8.34
C THR A 707 20.16 -36.25 8.26
N THR A 708 19.43 -36.34 9.36
CA THR A 708 18.51 -35.31 9.81
C THR A 708 19.19 -33.95 9.69
N LEU A 709 18.57 -33.01 8.97
CA LEU A 709 18.95 -31.60 9.08
C LEU A 709 18.58 -31.13 10.49
N GLU A 710 19.54 -31.25 11.41
CA GLU A 710 19.46 -30.70 12.75
C GLU A 710 19.22 -29.18 12.65
N ARG A 711 18.21 -28.67 13.37
CA ARG A 711 17.86 -27.24 13.42
C ARG A 711 19.06 -26.35 13.81
N THR A 712 20.11 -26.90 14.40
CA THR A 712 21.29 -26.16 14.85
C THR A 712 22.21 -25.67 13.73
N ASN A 713 22.04 -26.20 12.50
CA ASN A 713 22.69 -25.66 11.29
C ASN A 713 21.76 -24.73 10.48
N LEU A 714 20.63 -24.30 11.06
CA LEU A 714 19.78 -23.23 10.53
C LEU A 714 20.47 -21.88 10.80
N GLN A 715 20.89 -21.18 9.75
CA GLN A 715 21.30 -19.79 9.90
C GLN A 715 20.08 -18.87 9.88
N SER A 716 20.04 -17.99 10.87
CA SER A 716 19.28 -16.74 10.86
C SER A 716 19.52 -16.01 9.54
N TYR A 717 18.44 -15.61 8.86
CA TYR A 717 18.51 -14.44 7.99
C TYR A 717 18.68 -13.22 8.89
N SER A 718 19.92 -12.86 9.17
CA SER A 718 20.26 -11.50 9.50
C SER A 718 20.50 -10.80 8.17
N ALA A 719 19.76 -9.73 7.85
CA ALA A 719 20.39 -8.63 7.13
C ALA A 719 21.76 -8.42 7.79
N PRO A 720 22.88 -8.39 7.06
CA PRO A 720 24.19 -8.61 7.66
C PRO A 720 24.48 -7.50 8.66
N VAL A 721 24.30 -7.84 9.93
CA VAL A 721 24.72 -7.04 11.06
C VAL A 721 25.25 -8.01 12.10
N THR A 722 26.39 -7.61 12.64
CA THR A 722 27.30 -8.34 13.52
C THR A 722 26.66 -8.86 14.80
N ALA A 723 26.76 -10.18 15.01
CA ALA A 723 27.04 -10.90 16.27
C ALA A 723 26.20 -10.68 17.55
N ALA A 724 25.13 -9.90 17.54
CA ALA A 724 24.16 -9.89 18.64
C ALA A 724 22.76 -9.73 18.05
N ASN A 725 21.76 -10.40 18.63
CA ASN A 725 20.32 -10.29 18.32
C ASN A 725 19.82 -11.37 17.35
N SER A 726 19.39 -12.51 17.92
CA SER A 726 18.71 -13.57 17.18
C SER A 726 17.27 -13.17 16.85
N THR A 727 17.05 -12.52 15.71
CA THR A 727 15.74 -12.42 15.03
C THR A 727 15.57 -13.61 14.09
N THR A 728 15.57 -14.81 14.66
CA THR A 728 15.56 -16.06 13.89
C THR A 728 14.15 -16.38 13.40
N ALA A 729 13.81 -15.96 12.19
CA ALA A 729 12.88 -16.71 11.36
C ALA A 729 13.67 -17.81 10.63
N TYR A 730 13.09 -19.01 10.56
CA TYR A 730 13.78 -20.22 10.12
C TYR A 730 13.43 -20.57 8.67
N SER A 731 14.11 -19.95 7.70
CA SER A 731 14.07 -20.40 6.30
C SER A 731 15.10 -21.51 6.06
N ILE A 732 14.82 -22.45 5.15
CA ILE A 732 15.78 -23.51 4.81
C ILE A 732 16.74 -22.99 3.73
N ARG A 733 18.02 -22.81 4.05
CA ARG A 733 19.09 -22.58 3.06
C ARG A 733 19.41 -23.89 2.33
N VAL A 734 19.46 -23.82 1.00
CA VAL A 734 19.65 -24.98 0.12
C VAL A 734 21.10 -25.09 -0.43
N ALA A 735 21.94 -24.04 -0.33
CA ALA A 735 23.31 -24.01 -0.87
C ALA A 735 24.43 -24.49 0.07
N ASP A 736 25.61 -24.78 -0.51
CA ASP A 736 26.89 -25.14 0.14
C ASP A 736 26.88 -26.38 1.05
N ARG A 737 26.18 -27.43 0.63
CA ARG A 737 26.31 -28.74 1.28
C ARG A 737 27.20 -29.63 0.43
N GLU A 738 28.37 -29.96 0.99
CA GLU A 738 29.37 -30.79 0.32
C GLU A 738 28.74 -32.05 -0.31
N GLU A 739 28.99 -32.16 -1.63
CA GLU A 739 28.56 -33.14 -2.65
C GLU A 739 27.32 -32.81 -3.50
N ALA A 740 27.41 -33.23 -4.79
CA ALA A 740 26.61 -32.87 -5.97
C ALA A 740 25.11 -33.28 -5.94
N ALA A 741 24.44 -32.97 -4.84
CA ALA A 741 23.12 -33.46 -4.44
C ALA A 741 22.26 -32.31 -3.89
N ASN A 742 22.10 -31.24 -4.67
CA ASN A 742 21.48 -29.99 -4.24
C ASN A 742 19.99 -30.16 -3.92
N GLY A 743 19.57 -29.89 -2.69
CA GLY A 743 18.15 -29.75 -2.33
C GLY A 743 17.75 -30.11 -0.89
N ALA A 744 16.69 -29.49 -0.39
CA ALA A 744 15.97 -29.90 0.82
C ALA A 744 14.83 -30.85 0.45
N SER A 745 14.61 -31.94 1.20
CA SER A 745 13.59 -32.92 0.83
C SER A 745 12.77 -33.47 2.00
N GLN A 746 11.56 -33.97 1.68
CA GLN A 746 10.70 -34.74 2.58
C GLN A 746 10.20 -36.02 1.91
N VAL A 747 10.11 -37.10 2.68
CA VAL A 747 9.58 -38.40 2.21
C VAL A 747 8.05 -38.35 2.16
N ILE A 748 7.50 -38.66 0.99
CA ILE A 748 6.05 -38.66 0.68
C ILE A 748 5.58 -40.01 0.11
N THR A 749 6.32 -41.09 0.35
CA THR A 749 5.94 -42.43 -0.10
C THR A 749 4.53 -42.79 0.36
N GLY A 750 3.66 -43.20 -0.58
CA GLY A 750 2.28 -43.58 -0.32
C GLY A 750 1.35 -42.42 0.06
N LYS A 751 1.80 -41.17 -0.10
CA LYS A 751 1.01 -39.97 0.23
C LYS A 751 0.27 -39.36 -0.97
N LEU A 752 0.65 -39.70 -2.20
CA LEU A 752 0.03 -39.21 -3.42
C LEU A 752 -0.77 -40.31 -4.12
N THR A 753 -1.95 -39.96 -4.64
CA THR A 753 -2.83 -40.86 -5.39
C THR A 753 -2.59 -40.66 -6.89
N PRO A 754 -2.20 -41.70 -7.65
CA PRO A 754 -1.99 -41.59 -9.09
C PRO A 754 -3.21 -41.05 -9.83
N GLY A 755 -3.01 -40.09 -10.74
CA GLY A 755 -4.07 -39.42 -11.50
C GLY A 755 -4.78 -38.28 -10.76
N ALA A 756 -4.55 -38.09 -9.45
CA ALA A 756 -5.07 -36.94 -8.72
C ALA A 756 -4.24 -35.68 -8.97
N LYS A 757 -4.89 -34.51 -8.95
CA LYS A 757 -4.23 -33.20 -9.01
C LYS A 757 -3.79 -32.76 -7.62
N TYR A 758 -2.65 -32.09 -7.56
CA TYR A 758 -2.10 -31.49 -6.36
C TYR A 758 -1.61 -30.07 -6.67
N LYS A 759 -1.78 -29.17 -5.71
CA LYS A 759 -1.26 -27.81 -5.74
C LYS A 759 -0.03 -27.74 -4.83
N THR A 760 1.08 -27.27 -5.34
CA THR A 760 2.28 -26.94 -4.55
C THR A 760 2.35 -25.45 -4.37
N ASN A 761 2.55 -24.99 -3.14
CA ASN A 761 2.89 -23.62 -2.81
C ASN A 761 4.21 -23.62 -2.02
N GLY A 762 4.94 -22.52 -2.07
CA GLY A 762 6.11 -22.23 -1.27
C GLY A 762 6.68 -20.89 -1.68
N PHE A 763 7.68 -20.40 -0.96
CA PHE A 763 8.38 -19.18 -1.31
C PHE A 763 9.86 -19.48 -1.50
N PHE A 764 10.43 -18.90 -2.55
CA PHE A 764 11.86 -18.91 -2.83
C PHE A 764 12.42 -17.51 -2.66
N MET A 765 13.57 -17.38 -2.02
CA MET A 765 14.36 -16.15 -2.04
C MET A 765 15.80 -16.50 -2.38
N PRO A 766 16.37 -16.01 -3.50
CA PRO A 766 17.76 -16.23 -3.81
C PRO A 766 18.66 -15.14 -3.23
N SER A 767 19.94 -15.43 -3.02
CA SER A 767 20.94 -14.41 -2.69
C SER A 767 21.43 -13.63 -3.92
N ALA A 768 21.16 -14.12 -5.13
CA ALA A 768 21.60 -13.53 -6.38
C ALA A 768 20.45 -13.42 -7.40
N GLN A 769 20.51 -12.39 -8.23
CA GLN A 769 19.54 -12.16 -9.28
C GLN A 769 19.67 -13.22 -10.38
N GLY A 770 18.55 -13.59 -10.99
CA GLY A 770 18.52 -14.55 -12.11
C GLY A 770 18.45 -16.01 -11.67
N ALA A 771 18.39 -16.29 -10.38
CA ALA A 771 18.30 -17.65 -9.86
C ALA A 771 17.00 -18.35 -10.27
N THR A 772 17.04 -19.68 -10.30
CA THR A 772 15.87 -20.54 -10.51
C THR A 772 15.65 -21.43 -9.30
N GLY A 773 14.46 -21.37 -8.71
CA GLY A 773 14.01 -22.31 -7.68
C GLY A 773 13.07 -23.36 -8.27
N SER A 774 13.26 -24.63 -7.91
CA SER A 774 12.49 -25.76 -8.45
C SER A 774 11.95 -26.67 -7.34
N ILE A 775 10.75 -27.20 -7.56
CA ILE A 775 10.11 -28.25 -6.76
C ILE A 775 10.01 -29.51 -7.62
N ARG A 776 10.54 -30.62 -7.13
CA ARG A 776 10.68 -31.87 -7.88
C ARG A 776 10.19 -33.06 -7.06
N LEU A 777 9.58 -34.04 -7.72
CA LEU A 777 9.35 -35.37 -7.19
C LEU A 777 10.50 -36.28 -7.60
N ILE A 778 11.11 -36.97 -6.64
CA ILE A 778 12.25 -37.87 -6.86
C ILE A 778 11.92 -39.24 -6.30
N ALA A 779 11.95 -40.26 -7.16
CA ALA A 779 11.80 -41.65 -6.78
C ALA A 779 13.18 -42.30 -6.64
N LEU A 780 13.40 -42.98 -5.52
CA LEU A 780 14.63 -43.66 -5.17
C LEU A 780 14.41 -45.17 -5.05
N ASP A 781 15.33 -45.98 -5.59
CA ASP A 781 15.32 -47.43 -5.38
C ASP A 781 15.72 -47.81 -3.94
N ALA A 782 15.76 -49.12 -3.66
CA ALA A 782 16.11 -49.65 -2.34
C ALA A 782 17.55 -49.35 -1.91
N ASP A 783 18.44 -48.94 -2.83
CA ASP A 783 19.82 -48.55 -2.58
C ASP A 783 19.99 -47.01 -2.48
N GLY A 784 18.89 -46.26 -2.61
CA GLY A 784 18.85 -44.80 -2.47
C GLY A 784 19.25 -44.05 -3.74
N LYS A 785 19.27 -44.73 -4.90
CA LYS A 785 19.61 -44.14 -6.20
C LYS A 785 18.37 -43.62 -6.92
N VAL A 786 18.51 -42.48 -7.59
CA VAL A 786 17.44 -41.88 -8.42
C VAL A 786 17.08 -42.81 -9.56
N VAL A 787 15.82 -43.23 -9.59
CA VAL A 787 15.23 -44.00 -10.70
C VAL A 787 14.21 -43.19 -11.49
N SER A 788 13.64 -42.13 -10.90
CA SER A 788 12.80 -41.16 -11.59
C SER A 788 12.92 -39.77 -10.96
N SER A 789 12.81 -38.73 -11.78
CA SER A 789 12.74 -37.33 -11.34
C SER A 789 11.75 -36.56 -12.21
N THR A 790 10.86 -35.79 -11.59
CA THR A 790 9.85 -34.99 -12.29
C THR A 790 9.78 -33.61 -11.63
N THR A 791 10.03 -32.55 -12.39
CA THR A 791 9.81 -31.17 -11.91
C THR A 791 8.30 -30.89 -11.92
N VAL A 792 7.77 -30.44 -10.78
CA VAL A 792 6.34 -30.14 -10.61
C VAL A 792 6.06 -28.64 -10.48
N ALA A 793 7.05 -27.86 -10.08
CA ALA A 793 7.01 -26.40 -10.12
C ALA A 793 8.42 -25.84 -10.33
N GLU A 794 8.53 -24.70 -11.00
CA GLU A 794 9.79 -23.99 -11.19
C GLU A 794 9.53 -22.50 -11.33
N ARG A 795 10.42 -21.67 -10.81
CA ARG A 795 10.40 -20.22 -11.00
C ARG A 795 11.81 -19.72 -11.26
N SER A 796 12.02 -19.17 -12.45
CA SER A 796 13.30 -18.58 -12.90
C SER A 796 13.31 -17.06 -12.78
N ASN A 797 14.48 -16.46 -13.03
CA ASN A 797 14.69 -15.01 -13.00
C ASN A 797 14.32 -14.36 -11.66
N LEU A 798 14.53 -15.09 -10.56
CA LEU A 798 14.24 -14.60 -9.22
C LEU A 798 15.13 -13.40 -8.90
N GLU A 799 14.55 -12.37 -8.28
CA GLU A 799 15.30 -11.20 -7.82
C GLU A 799 16.05 -11.50 -6.53
N ALA A 800 17.25 -10.94 -6.39
CA ALA A 800 18.07 -11.11 -5.20
C ALA A 800 17.36 -10.55 -3.98
N MET A 801 17.29 -11.32 -2.89
CA MET A 801 16.68 -10.93 -1.61
C MET A 801 15.19 -10.56 -1.67
N VAL A 802 14.47 -11.08 -2.68
CA VAL A 802 13.01 -10.93 -2.78
C VAL A 802 12.34 -12.29 -2.69
N TRP A 803 11.44 -12.44 -1.71
CA TRP A 803 10.58 -13.61 -1.62
C TRP A 803 9.64 -13.66 -2.81
N SER A 804 9.67 -14.79 -3.49
CA SER A 804 8.91 -15.06 -4.69
C SER A 804 8.12 -16.33 -4.48
N GLN A 805 6.80 -16.21 -4.48
CA GLN A 805 5.91 -17.36 -4.39
C GLN A 805 6.12 -18.30 -5.59
N VAL A 806 6.25 -19.60 -5.33
CA VAL A 806 6.16 -20.65 -6.32
C VAL A 806 4.84 -21.38 -6.10
N ASP A 807 3.89 -21.16 -7.00
CA ASP A 807 2.58 -21.82 -6.97
C ASP A 807 2.35 -22.58 -8.28
N ALA A 808 2.02 -23.86 -8.21
CA ALA A 808 1.75 -24.69 -9.36
C ALA A 808 0.75 -25.81 -9.06
N ILE A 809 -0.08 -26.15 -10.05
CA ILE A 809 -0.95 -27.33 -10.02
C ILE A 809 -0.37 -28.38 -10.95
N PHE A 810 -0.25 -29.62 -10.47
CA PHE A 810 0.23 -30.74 -11.28
C PHE A 810 -0.61 -32.00 -11.05
N THR A 811 -0.74 -32.83 -12.07
CA THR A 811 -1.33 -34.17 -11.94
C THR A 811 -0.24 -35.17 -11.56
N TYR A 812 -0.42 -35.90 -10.46
CA TYR A 812 0.57 -36.88 -10.05
C TYR A 812 0.53 -38.12 -10.94
N VAL A 813 1.61 -38.33 -11.69
CA VAL A 813 1.83 -39.55 -12.48
C VAL A 813 2.81 -40.43 -11.70
N ALA A 814 2.37 -41.63 -11.32
CA ALA A 814 3.24 -42.57 -10.64
C ALA A 814 4.44 -42.96 -11.54
N PRO A 815 5.67 -43.03 -11.00
CA PRO A 815 6.82 -43.53 -11.74
C PRO A 815 6.54 -44.89 -12.38
N THR A 816 6.95 -45.05 -13.65
CA THR A 816 6.81 -46.32 -14.39
C THR A 816 7.85 -47.38 -14.00
N VAL A 817 8.71 -47.04 -13.05
CA VAL A 817 9.80 -47.87 -12.51
C VAL A 817 9.53 -48.17 -11.05
N ASP A 818 9.87 -49.36 -10.59
CA ASP A 818 9.78 -49.71 -9.17
C ASP A 818 10.73 -48.83 -8.35
N PHE A 819 10.22 -48.30 -7.23
CA PHE A 819 10.98 -47.46 -6.31
C PHE A 819 10.62 -47.82 -4.86
N ALA A 820 11.56 -47.61 -3.94
CA ALA A 820 11.35 -47.84 -2.51
C ALA A 820 10.87 -46.57 -1.79
N THR A 821 11.37 -45.39 -2.21
CA THR A 821 11.07 -44.11 -1.55
C THR A 821 10.71 -43.04 -2.58
N LEU A 822 9.65 -42.27 -2.33
CA LEU A 822 9.31 -41.05 -3.07
C LEU A 822 9.57 -39.84 -2.18
N LYS A 823 10.29 -38.84 -2.71
CA LYS A 823 10.59 -37.58 -2.03
C LYS A 823 10.07 -36.38 -2.84
N ILE A 824 9.62 -35.35 -2.14
CA ILE A 824 9.54 -33.99 -2.71
C ILE A 824 10.85 -33.27 -2.39
N VAL A 825 11.43 -32.59 -3.37
CA VAL A 825 12.76 -31.97 -3.32
C VAL A 825 12.68 -30.54 -3.81
N PHE A 826 13.29 -29.62 -3.05
CA PHE A 826 13.40 -28.20 -3.36
C PHE A 826 14.86 -27.88 -3.68
N SER A 827 15.14 -27.38 -4.89
CA SER A 827 16.51 -27.22 -5.40
C SER A 827 16.69 -25.96 -6.23
N ASP A 828 17.92 -25.46 -6.31
CA ASP A 828 18.32 -24.33 -7.14
C ASP A 828 19.03 -24.77 -8.44
N SER A 829 19.27 -23.82 -9.36
CA SER A 829 20.14 -24.00 -10.52
C SER A 829 21.62 -23.79 -10.17
N GLU A 830 22.17 -24.67 -9.33
CA GLU A 830 23.58 -24.97 -9.02
C GLU A 830 24.58 -23.81 -8.75
N THR A 831 24.17 -22.53 -8.69
CA THR A 831 25.11 -21.39 -8.65
C THR A 831 24.75 -20.25 -7.68
N SER A 832 23.63 -20.34 -6.94
CA SER A 832 23.16 -19.25 -6.06
C SER A 832 22.62 -19.77 -4.73
N GLU A 833 22.80 -19.04 -3.63
CA GLU A 833 22.12 -19.44 -2.38
C GLU A 833 20.61 -19.29 -2.55
N LEU A 834 19.84 -20.35 -2.28
CA LEU A 834 18.38 -20.35 -2.34
C LEU A 834 17.81 -20.66 -0.96
N TYR A 835 16.82 -19.87 -0.54
CA TYR A 835 16.11 -20.02 0.71
C TYR A 835 14.65 -20.33 0.46
N LEU A 836 14.06 -21.10 1.38
CA LEU A 836 12.72 -21.67 1.26
C LEU A 836 11.89 -21.37 2.50
N ASP A 837 10.63 -20.94 2.30
CA ASP A 837 9.64 -20.78 3.37
C ASP A 837 8.22 -21.22 2.92
N GLU A 838 7.34 -21.48 3.88
CA GLU A 838 5.90 -21.77 3.76
C GLU A 838 5.47 -22.77 2.68
N VAL A 839 6.23 -23.86 2.56
CA VAL A 839 5.93 -24.93 1.60
C VAL A 839 4.70 -25.73 1.99
N ALA A 840 3.79 -25.90 1.03
CA ALA A 840 2.64 -26.79 1.13
C ALA A 840 2.45 -27.62 -0.15
N LEU A 841 2.02 -28.87 0.00
CA LEU A 841 1.58 -29.74 -1.08
C LEU A 841 0.18 -30.24 -0.75
N VAL A 842 -0.82 -29.81 -1.51
CA VAL A 842 -2.24 -29.98 -1.16
C VAL A 842 -3.00 -30.70 -2.26
N PRO A 843 -3.89 -31.68 -1.95
CA PRO A 843 -4.83 -32.17 -2.95
C PRO A 843 -5.59 -31.00 -3.56
N TYR A 844 -5.63 -30.94 -4.88
CA TYR A 844 -6.28 -29.88 -5.62
C TYR A 844 -7.45 -30.44 -6.41
N VAL A 845 -8.58 -29.76 -6.28
CA VAL A 845 -9.79 -30.03 -7.06
C VAL A 845 -10.02 -28.81 -7.93
N ASP A 846 -9.82 -29.00 -9.22
CA ASP A 846 -9.97 -27.97 -10.22
C ASP A 846 -11.44 -27.68 -10.44
N LYS A 847 -11.90 -26.56 -9.88
CA LYS A 847 -13.29 -26.11 -9.94
C LYS A 847 -13.48 -24.99 -10.97
N ALA A 848 -12.42 -24.57 -11.67
CA ALA A 848 -12.43 -23.38 -12.51
C ALA A 848 -13.46 -23.46 -13.65
N GLU A 849 -13.53 -24.60 -14.35
CA GLU A 849 -14.51 -24.80 -15.43
C GLU A 849 -15.94 -24.80 -14.91
N LEU A 850 -16.21 -25.54 -13.83
CA LEU A 850 -17.53 -25.55 -13.19
C LEU A 850 -17.94 -24.14 -12.71
N ILE A 851 -17.02 -23.39 -12.09
CA ILE A 851 -17.27 -22.00 -11.65
C ILE A 851 -17.56 -21.10 -12.85
N ALA A 852 -16.80 -21.23 -13.95
CA ALA A 852 -17.02 -20.45 -15.16
C ALA A 852 -18.40 -20.71 -15.76
N LEU A 853 -18.82 -21.98 -15.84
CA LEU A 853 -20.15 -22.37 -16.30
C LEU A 853 -21.25 -21.88 -15.35
N LEU A 854 -21.08 -22.02 -14.04
CA LEU A 854 -22.02 -21.53 -13.03
C LEU A 854 -22.13 -20.00 -12.99
N SER A 855 -21.11 -19.30 -13.50
CA SER A 855 -21.09 -17.85 -13.62
C SER A 855 -21.71 -17.37 -14.94
N THR A 856 -22.20 -18.26 -15.78
CA THR A 856 -23.00 -17.87 -16.96
C THR A 856 -24.39 -17.41 -16.52
N ASN A 857 -24.93 -16.39 -17.19
CA ASN A 857 -26.27 -15.87 -16.94
C ASN A 857 -27.24 -16.30 -18.05
N PRO A 858 -27.77 -17.55 -18.03
CA PRO A 858 -28.76 -18.01 -19.01
C PRO A 858 -30.06 -17.22 -18.86
N THR A 859 -30.71 -16.86 -19.98
CA THR A 859 -32.00 -16.16 -19.94
C THR A 859 -33.16 -17.17 -19.98
N ARG A 860 -34.21 -16.93 -19.19
CA ARG A 860 -35.35 -17.86 -19.00
C ARG A 860 -35.99 -18.25 -20.33
N GLU A 861 -36.03 -17.32 -21.28
CA GLU A 861 -36.66 -17.44 -22.59
C GLU A 861 -35.99 -18.48 -23.51
N GLN A 862 -34.78 -18.94 -23.17
CA GLN A 862 -34.02 -19.92 -23.94
C GLN A 862 -34.37 -21.39 -23.60
N TYR A 863 -35.24 -21.62 -22.60
CA TYR A 863 -35.51 -22.96 -22.05
C TYR A 863 -37.02 -23.19 -21.88
N THR A 864 -37.50 -24.43 -21.97
CA THR A 864 -38.84 -24.81 -21.49
C THR A 864 -38.93 -24.70 -19.95
N GLU A 865 -40.13 -24.82 -19.36
CA GLU A 865 -40.26 -24.82 -17.90
C GLU A 865 -39.56 -26.01 -17.26
N GLU A 866 -39.70 -27.20 -17.84
CA GLU A 866 -39.02 -28.40 -17.35
C GLU A 866 -37.49 -28.29 -17.47
N GLU A 867 -36.98 -27.76 -18.59
CA GLU A 867 -35.53 -27.55 -18.79
C GLU A 867 -34.98 -26.46 -17.89
N TRP A 868 -35.70 -25.36 -17.69
CA TRP A 868 -35.28 -24.31 -16.77
C TRP A 868 -35.21 -24.81 -15.33
N GLN A 869 -36.21 -25.57 -14.88
CA GLN A 869 -36.19 -26.18 -13.56
C GLN A 869 -35.03 -27.18 -13.41
N ALA A 870 -34.73 -27.97 -14.45
CA ALA A 870 -33.60 -28.89 -14.46
C ALA A 870 -32.24 -28.16 -14.47
N LEU A 871 -32.10 -27.09 -15.27
CA LEU A 871 -30.92 -26.25 -15.32
C LEU A 871 -30.66 -25.59 -13.96
N MET A 872 -31.68 -25.00 -13.35
CA MET A 872 -31.56 -24.40 -12.02
C MET A 872 -31.21 -25.44 -10.94
N ALA A 873 -31.72 -26.67 -11.04
CA ALA A 873 -31.31 -27.76 -10.15
C ALA A 873 -29.83 -28.18 -10.36
N LEU A 874 -29.34 -28.19 -11.59
CA LEU A 874 -27.93 -28.45 -11.89
C LEU A 874 -27.02 -27.30 -11.41
N VAL A 875 -27.47 -26.05 -11.54
CA VAL A 875 -26.80 -24.88 -10.96
C VAL A 875 -26.71 -25.01 -9.44
N ASP A 876 -27.78 -25.44 -8.78
CA ASP A 876 -27.81 -25.69 -7.33
C ASP A 876 -26.81 -26.76 -6.90
N GLU A 877 -26.79 -27.90 -7.60
CA GLU A 877 -25.86 -29.00 -7.32
C GLU A 877 -24.41 -28.63 -7.62
N GLY A 878 -24.18 -27.81 -8.66
CA GLY A 878 -22.88 -27.31 -9.04
C GLY A 878 -22.29 -26.39 -7.96
N TRP A 879 -23.04 -25.39 -7.50
CA TRP A 879 -22.59 -24.52 -6.41
C TRP A 879 -22.35 -25.28 -5.10
N ALA A 880 -23.17 -26.29 -4.79
CA ALA A 880 -22.93 -27.18 -3.64
C ALA A 880 -21.60 -27.96 -3.77
N SER A 881 -21.26 -28.41 -4.98
CA SER A 881 -19.98 -29.08 -5.25
C SER A 881 -18.79 -28.12 -5.20
N VAL A 882 -18.97 -26.88 -5.67
CA VAL A 882 -17.94 -25.83 -5.53
C VAL A 882 -17.66 -25.52 -4.06
N ALA A 883 -18.70 -25.40 -3.25
CA ALA A 883 -18.61 -25.09 -1.83
C ALA A 883 -18.15 -26.27 -0.95
N SER A 884 -18.24 -27.51 -1.45
CA SER A 884 -17.88 -28.71 -0.68
C SER A 884 -16.35 -28.90 -0.59
N PRO A 885 -15.78 -29.02 0.63
CA PRO A 885 -14.39 -29.41 0.82
C PRO A 885 -14.14 -30.90 0.57
N GLU A 886 -15.21 -31.70 0.44
CA GLU A 886 -15.16 -33.15 0.24
C GLU A 886 -15.29 -33.55 -1.24
N ALA A 887 -15.55 -32.59 -2.13
CA ALA A 887 -15.70 -32.87 -3.56
C ALA A 887 -14.40 -33.43 -4.14
N ASP A 888 -14.49 -34.49 -4.96
CA ASP A 888 -13.38 -34.99 -5.76
C ASP A 888 -13.44 -34.44 -7.20
N GLN A 889 -12.34 -34.57 -7.94
CA GLN A 889 -12.24 -34.06 -9.32
C GLN A 889 -13.29 -34.69 -10.24
N ALA A 890 -13.55 -36.00 -10.09
CA ALA A 890 -14.50 -36.70 -10.95
C ALA A 890 -15.93 -36.17 -10.79
N THR A 891 -16.32 -35.86 -9.56
CA THR A 891 -17.62 -35.26 -9.26
C THR A 891 -17.74 -33.87 -9.86
N VAL A 892 -16.69 -33.04 -9.73
CA VAL A 892 -16.67 -31.68 -10.29
C VAL A 892 -16.73 -31.71 -11.82
N ASP A 893 -15.93 -32.56 -12.47
CA ASP A 893 -15.91 -32.70 -13.92
C ASP A 893 -17.26 -33.20 -14.45
N ALA A 894 -17.88 -34.17 -13.76
CA ALA A 894 -19.21 -34.67 -14.13
C ALA A 894 -20.29 -33.59 -14.02
N LYS A 895 -20.23 -32.75 -12.98
CA LYS A 895 -21.14 -31.61 -12.83
C LYS A 895 -20.90 -30.55 -13.91
N ALA A 896 -19.64 -30.24 -14.21
CA ALA A 896 -19.29 -29.31 -15.28
C ALA A 896 -19.83 -29.80 -16.63
N ALA A 897 -19.65 -31.09 -16.95
CA ALA A 897 -20.16 -31.69 -18.19
C ALA A 897 -21.69 -31.62 -18.29
N LEU A 898 -22.41 -31.99 -17.22
CA LEU A 898 -23.88 -31.91 -17.18
C LEU A 898 -24.37 -30.47 -17.32
N LEU A 899 -23.70 -29.51 -16.67
CA LEU A 899 -24.07 -28.11 -16.75
C LEU A 899 -23.75 -27.52 -18.13
N ALA A 900 -22.61 -27.87 -18.73
CA ALA A 900 -22.26 -27.47 -20.10
C ALA A 900 -23.26 -28.02 -21.12
N GLU A 901 -23.74 -29.26 -20.94
CA GLU A 901 -24.79 -29.85 -21.76
C GLU A 901 -26.14 -29.15 -21.54
N ALA A 902 -26.51 -28.85 -20.30
CA ALA A 902 -27.75 -28.14 -19.99
C ALA A 902 -27.75 -26.67 -20.43
N LEU A 903 -26.57 -26.03 -20.50
CA LEU A 903 -26.38 -24.68 -21.02
C LEU A 903 -26.28 -24.65 -22.56
N ALA A 904 -26.20 -25.81 -23.23
CA ALA A 904 -26.14 -25.88 -24.68
C ALA A 904 -27.56 -25.65 -25.28
N PRO A 905 -27.78 -24.61 -26.09
CA PRO A 905 -29.08 -24.39 -26.71
C PRO A 905 -29.37 -25.50 -27.74
N GLN A 906 -30.42 -26.30 -27.54
CA GLN A 906 -30.90 -27.25 -28.56
C GLN A 906 -32.15 -26.73 -29.28
N ARG A 907 -32.15 -27.00 -30.58
CA ARG A 907 -32.61 -26.09 -31.62
C ARG A 907 -34.04 -26.37 -32.05
N GLN A 908 -34.96 -25.46 -31.73
CA GLN A 908 -36.27 -25.40 -32.39
C GLN A 908 -36.08 -24.99 -33.86
N ALA A 909 -36.90 -25.55 -34.78
CA ALA A 909 -36.95 -25.08 -36.16
C ALA A 909 -37.26 -23.58 -36.15
N ALA A 910 -36.31 -22.79 -36.63
CA ALA A 910 -36.33 -21.35 -36.49
C ALA A 910 -35.83 -20.72 -37.79
N THR A 911 -36.21 -19.46 -37.99
CA THR A 911 -35.58 -18.66 -39.03
C THR A 911 -34.24 -18.15 -38.54
N ALA A 912 -33.30 -17.94 -39.45
CA ALA A 912 -32.08 -17.20 -39.21
C ALA A 912 -32.11 -15.92 -40.05
N LEU A 913 -31.86 -14.79 -39.41
CA LEU A 913 -31.54 -13.54 -40.10
C LEU A 913 -30.08 -13.23 -39.78
N SER A 914 -29.27 -13.08 -40.81
CA SER A 914 -27.85 -12.72 -40.66
C SER A 914 -27.46 -11.65 -41.65
N GLY A 915 -26.54 -10.79 -41.26
CA GLY A 915 -26.09 -9.66 -42.07
C GLY A 915 -25.22 -8.73 -41.23
N PRO A 916 -24.89 -7.54 -41.73
CA PRO A 916 -24.05 -6.60 -41.00
C PRO A 916 -24.71 -6.17 -39.69
N ALA A 917 -23.93 -6.11 -38.61
CA ALA A 917 -24.40 -5.62 -37.29
C ALA A 917 -24.49 -4.09 -37.23
N GLU A 918 -23.85 -3.40 -38.18
CA GLU A 918 -23.83 -1.95 -38.28
C GLU A 918 -23.88 -1.52 -39.75
N VAL A 919 -24.60 -0.43 -40.03
CA VAL A 919 -24.63 0.22 -41.34
C VAL A 919 -24.60 1.73 -41.17
N ALA A 920 -23.89 2.44 -42.05
CA ALA A 920 -23.93 3.90 -42.03
C ALA A 920 -25.23 4.41 -42.66
N ALA A 921 -25.77 5.52 -42.14
CA ALA A 921 -26.91 6.19 -42.75
C ALA A 921 -26.64 6.50 -44.25
N GLY A 922 -27.53 6.01 -45.13
CA GLY A 922 -27.42 6.14 -46.59
C GLY A 922 -26.87 4.92 -47.33
N GLU A 923 -26.34 3.92 -46.63
CA GLU A 923 -25.76 2.71 -47.20
C GLU A 923 -26.81 1.59 -47.39
N SER A 924 -26.61 0.77 -48.43
CA SER A 924 -27.43 -0.42 -48.70
C SER A 924 -26.80 -1.65 -48.09
N PHE A 925 -27.63 -2.56 -47.59
CA PHE A 925 -27.18 -3.80 -46.98
C PHE A 925 -28.18 -4.92 -47.24
N ASP A 926 -27.69 -6.16 -47.20
CA ASP A 926 -28.49 -7.36 -47.36
C ASP A 926 -28.58 -8.10 -46.02
N LEU A 927 -29.78 -8.60 -45.70
CA LEU A 927 -29.95 -9.62 -44.68
C LEU A 927 -30.26 -10.96 -45.33
N THR A 928 -29.46 -11.97 -45.04
CA THR A 928 -29.72 -13.34 -45.42
C THR A 928 -30.76 -13.93 -44.48
N PHE A 929 -31.90 -14.32 -45.05
CA PHE A 929 -32.95 -15.09 -44.40
C PHE A 929 -32.79 -16.58 -44.74
N GLY A 930 -32.85 -17.43 -43.73
CA GLY A 930 -32.81 -18.88 -43.88
C GLY A 930 -33.68 -19.61 -42.86
N ILE A 931 -33.84 -20.91 -43.06
CA ILE A 931 -34.42 -21.82 -42.05
C ILE A 931 -33.29 -22.67 -41.49
N VAL A 932 -33.20 -22.73 -40.17
CA VAL A 932 -32.23 -23.55 -39.46
C VAL A 932 -32.94 -24.58 -38.61
N ASN A 933 -32.30 -25.74 -38.46
CA ASN A 933 -32.71 -26.78 -37.51
C ASN A 933 -34.07 -27.40 -37.83
N TYR A 934 -34.34 -27.60 -39.11
CA TYR A 934 -35.50 -28.31 -39.64
C TYR A 934 -35.02 -29.48 -40.51
N ASP A 935 -35.60 -30.65 -40.35
CA ASP A 935 -35.22 -31.89 -41.07
C ASP A 935 -36.39 -32.48 -41.87
N GLY A 936 -37.52 -31.77 -41.93
CA GLY A 936 -38.70 -32.13 -42.70
C GLY A 936 -38.68 -31.59 -44.14
N SER A 937 -39.75 -31.89 -44.88
CA SER A 937 -39.99 -31.34 -46.23
C SER A 937 -40.66 -29.97 -46.19
N GLY A 938 -40.57 -29.19 -47.27
CA GLY A 938 -41.28 -27.92 -47.43
C GLY A 938 -41.78 -27.72 -48.85
N MET A 939 -43.01 -27.27 -49.02
CA MET A 939 -43.63 -26.94 -50.30
C MET A 939 -43.84 -25.44 -50.49
N ALA A 940 -44.26 -24.73 -49.44
CA ALA A 940 -44.49 -23.30 -49.48
C ALA A 940 -44.13 -22.64 -48.14
N LEU A 941 -43.67 -21.39 -48.19
CA LEU A 941 -43.29 -20.59 -47.03
C LEU A 941 -43.97 -19.22 -47.07
N ASP A 942 -44.63 -18.85 -45.99
CA ASP A 942 -45.21 -17.53 -45.75
C ASP A 942 -44.47 -16.86 -44.59
N THR A 943 -43.88 -15.69 -44.83
CA THR A 943 -43.02 -15.00 -43.85
C THR A 943 -43.43 -13.53 -43.74
N THR A 944 -43.58 -13.01 -42.52
CA THR A 944 -43.74 -11.57 -42.27
C THR A 944 -42.46 -10.96 -41.71
N ILE A 945 -41.84 -10.03 -42.42
CA ILE A 945 -40.70 -9.23 -41.95
C ILE A 945 -41.21 -7.90 -41.37
N THR A 946 -40.77 -7.56 -40.17
CA THR A 946 -41.02 -6.25 -39.53
C THR A 946 -39.73 -5.48 -39.39
N TYR A 947 -39.76 -4.16 -39.58
CA TYR A 947 -38.57 -3.30 -39.51
C TYR A 947 -38.92 -1.85 -39.15
N ASP A 948 -37.92 -1.08 -38.69
CA ASP A 948 -38.07 0.36 -38.43
C ASP A 948 -38.09 1.17 -39.72
N HIS A 949 -39.29 1.48 -40.21
CA HIS A 949 -39.49 2.26 -41.43
C HIS A 949 -39.08 3.73 -41.33
N GLU A 950 -38.85 4.29 -40.14
CA GLU A 950 -38.36 5.67 -40.01
C GLU A 950 -36.87 5.76 -40.33
N LYS A 951 -36.12 4.66 -40.15
CA LYS A 951 -34.67 4.61 -40.41
C LYS A 951 -34.27 3.78 -41.61
N LEU A 952 -35.11 2.83 -42.04
CA LEU A 952 -34.79 1.90 -43.13
C LEU A 952 -35.82 1.96 -44.27
N GLU A 953 -35.36 1.60 -45.47
CA GLU A 953 -36.14 1.42 -46.68
C GLU A 953 -35.92 0.00 -47.20
N PHE A 954 -37.01 -0.74 -47.47
CA PHE A 954 -36.93 -2.06 -48.08
C PHE A 954 -36.82 -1.94 -49.60
N VAL A 955 -35.97 -2.75 -50.23
CA VAL A 955 -35.71 -2.71 -51.67
C VAL A 955 -36.37 -3.89 -52.38
N ALA A 956 -35.99 -5.12 -52.05
CA ALA A 956 -36.55 -6.35 -52.63
C ALA A 956 -36.11 -7.61 -51.87
N PRO A 957 -36.87 -8.71 -51.92
CA PRO A 957 -36.38 -10.04 -51.60
C PRO A 957 -35.79 -10.72 -52.85
N LEU A 958 -34.66 -11.42 -52.70
CA LEU A 958 -33.95 -12.13 -53.76
C LEU A 958 -33.69 -13.58 -53.35
N ALA A 959 -34.19 -14.55 -54.10
CA ALA A 959 -33.87 -15.96 -53.86
C ALA A 959 -32.36 -16.23 -54.06
N LEU A 960 -31.76 -17.01 -53.16
CA LEU A 960 -30.37 -17.43 -53.23
C LEU A 960 -30.19 -18.78 -53.96
N ASP A 961 -31.28 -19.50 -54.18
CA ASP A 961 -31.33 -20.80 -54.84
C ASP A 961 -32.39 -20.79 -55.95
N ASP A 962 -32.06 -21.38 -57.11
CA ASP A 962 -32.97 -21.50 -58.26
C ASP A 962 -34.18 -22.41 -57.93
N ASP A 963 -34.05 -23.30 -56.94
CA ASP A 963 -35.11 -24.15 -56.41
C ASP A 963 -36.01 -23.43 -55.38
N LEU A 964 -35.76 -22.15 -55.06
CA LEU A 964 -36.68 -21.32 -54.26
C LEU A 964 -37.32 -20.24 -55.14
N LEU A 965 -38.63 -20.33 -55.35
CA LEU A 965 -39.39 -19.33 -56.09
C LEU A 965 -40.07 -18.34 -55.15
N VAL A 966 -39.65 -17.06 -55.18
CA VAL A 966 -40.42 -15.95 -54.58
C VAL A 966 -41.67 -15.70 -55.45
N VAL A 967 -42.84 -16.11 -54.97
CA VAL A 967 -44.11 -16.01 -55.72
C VAL A 967 -44.64 -14.57 -55.73
N GLY A 968 -44.42 -13.85 -54.62
CA GLY A 968 -44.77 -12.44 -54.48
C GLY A 968 -44.52 -11.95 -53.06
N TYR A 969 -44.45 -10.62 -52.90
CA TYR A 969 -44.40 -9.97 -51.60
C TYR A 969 -45.32 -8.75 -51.58
N ASP A 970 -45.80 -8.39 -50.38
CA ASP A 970 -46.63 -7.22 -50.10
C ASP A 970 -45.88 -6.31 -49.10
N ASP A 971 -45.54 -5.11 -49.55
CA ASP A 971 -44.83 -4.07 -48.81
C ASP A 971 -45.69 -2.81 -48.58
N GLN A 972 -47.01 -2.90 -48.77
CA GLN A 972 -47.90 -1.74 -48.72
C GLN A 972 -48.09 -1.14 -47.31
N GLN A 973 -47.70 -1.89 -46.27
CA GLN A 973 -47.75 -1.43 -44.88
C GLN A 973 -46.37 -0.95 -44.41
N PRO A 974 -46.21 0.32 -43.99
CA PRO A 974 -44.93 0.82 -43.49
C PRO A 974 -44.40 -0.04 -42.34
N GLY A 975 -43.17 -0.52 -42.47
CA GLY A 975 -42.48 -1.34 -41.47
C GLY A 975 -42.89 -2.82 -41.43
N LYS A 976 -43.69 -3.28 -42.41
CA LYS A 976 -44.08 -4.70 -42.54
C LYS A 976 -44.05 -5.17 -43.99
N ILE A 977 -43.46 -6.33 -44.23
CA ILE A 977 -43.41 -6.99 -45.55
C ILE A 977 -43.88 -8.43 -45.38
N ARG A 978 -44.84 -8.89 -46.17
CA ARG A 978 -45.23 -10.31 -46.24
C ARG A 978 -44.69 -10.93 -47.51
N ILE A 979 -44.01 -12.07 -47.42
CA ILE A 979 -43.33 -12.74 -48.53
C ILE A 979 -43.87 -14.18 -48.65
N LEU A 980 -44.27 -14.56 -49.86
CA LEU A 980 -44.72 -15.92 -50.19
C LEU A 980 -43.71 -16.59 -51.11
N ASN A 981 -43.24 -17.77 -50.72
CA ASN A 981 -42.28 -18.56 -51.47
C ASN A 981 -42.80 -19.99 -51.71
N VAL A 982 -42.32 -20.61 -52.78
CA VAL A 982 -42.55 -22.02 -53.11
C VAL A 982 -41.20 -22.71 -53.30
N PHE A 983 -41.02 -23.85 -52.64
CA PHE A 983 -39.84 -24.69 -52.82
C PHE A 983 -40.06 -25.64 -54.02
N LEU A 984 -39.01 -25.82 -54.81
CA LEU A 984 -38.91 -26.70 -55.97
C LEU A 984 -37.72 -27.65 -55.77
N GLY A 985 -37.57 -28.63 -56.67
CA GLY A 985 -36.37 -29.48 -56.75
C GLY A 985 -35.92 -30.09 -55.42
N GLU A 986 -34.63 -29.92 -55.09
CA GLU A 986 -34.02 -30.54 -53.91
C GLU A 986 -34.46 -29.87 -52.60
N LEU A 987 -34.80 -28.57 -52.63
CA LEU A 987 -35.29 -27.83 -51.46
C LEU A 987 -36.65 -28.32 -50.96
N GLN A 988 -37.43 -29.04 -51.77
CA GLN A 988 -38.66 -29.67 -51.27
C GLN A 988 -38.40 -30.75 -50.22
N ALA A 989 -37.26 -31.45 -50.31
CA ALA A 989 -36.87 -32.48 -49.36
C ALA A 989 -36.12 -31.91 -48.13
N ALA A 990 -35.51 -30.73 -48.26
CA ALA A 990 -34.74 -30.08 -47.21
C ALA A 990 -34.76 -28.54 -47.38
N PRO A 991 -35.81 -27.83 -46.91
CA PRO A 991 -35.95 -26.38 -47.06
C PRO A 991 -35.14 -25.64 -45.98
N VAL A 992 -33.83 -25.93 -45.89
CA VAL A 992 -32.93 -25.43 -44.85
C VAL A 992 -31.66 -24.80 -45.39
N GLY A 993 -31.06 -23.92 -44.60
CA GLY A 993 -29.94 -23.09 -44.99
C GLY A 993 -30.38 -21.69 -45.39
N ASP A 994 -29.49 -20.97 -46.06
CA ASP A 994 -29.74 -19.62 -46.55
C ASP A 994 -30.66 -19.67 -47.77
N LEU A 995 -31.82 -19.02 -47.70
CA LEU A 995 -32.89 -19.14 -48.68
C LEU A 995 -33.01 -17.88 -49.56
N MET A 996 -33.01 -16.70 -48.95
CA MET A 996 -33.17 -15.44 -49.67
C MET A 996 -32.42 -14.28 -49.02
N GLN A 997 -32.01 -13.31 -49.82
CA GLN A 997 -31.54 -12.01 -49.36
C GLN A 997 -32.69 -11.02 -49.29
N LEU A 998 -32.82 -10.34 -48.15
CA LEU A 998 -33.69 -9.20 -47.96
C LEU A 998 -32.85 -7.94 -48.11
N GLN A 999 -33.06 -7.22 -49.21
CA GLN A 999 -32.28 -6.03 -49.53
C GLN A 999 -32.89 -4.80 -48.87
N PHE A 1000 -32.08 -4.07 -48.12
CA PHE A 1000 -32.46 -2.85 -47.41
C PHE A 1000 -31.51 -1.70 -47.72
N LYS A 1001 -31.96 -0.50 -47.36
CA LYS A 1001 -31.15 0.71 -47.36
C LYS A 1001 -31.42 1.52 -46.11
N ALA A 1002 -30.36 1.93 -45.41
CA ALA A 1002 -30.47 2.90 -44.33
C ALA A 1002 -30.75 4.28 -44.93
N LYS A 1003 -31.76 4.99 -44.40
CA LYS A 1003 -32.07 6.36 -44.82
C LYS A 1003 -30.93 7.30 -44.44
N ARG A 1004 -30.66 8.32 -45.26
CA ARG A 1004 -29.52 9.24 -45.04
C ARG A 1004 -29.71 10.12 -43.81
N GLU A 1005 -30.95 10.42 -43.49
CA GLU A 1005 -31.41 11.22 -42.36
C GLU A 1005 -31.66 10.41 -41.09
N ALA A 1006 -31.35 9.11 -41.10
CA ALA A 1006 -31.54 8.26 -39.94
C ALA A 1006 -30.67 8.73 -38.76
N THR A 1007 -31.29 8.95 -37.61
CA THR A 1007 -30.57 9.23 -36.36
C THR A 1007 -29.90 7.97 -35.85
N SER A 1008 -28.70 8.12 -35.26
CA SER A 1008 -27.96 6.99 -34.71
C SER A 1008 -28.79 6.19 -33.72
N GLY A 1009 -28.66 4.87 -33.75
CA GLY A 1009 -29.25 3.98 -32.77
C GLY A 1009 -29.72 2.66 -33.38
N ASP A 1010 -29.94 1.69 -32.51
CA ASP A 1010 -30.30 0.34 -32.89
C ASP A 1010 -31.72 0.27 -33.48
N VAL A 1011 -31.87 -0.55 -34.51
CA VAL A 1011 -33.15 -0.96 -35.07
C VAL A 1011 -33.21 -2.48 -35.11
N GLN A 1012 -34.41 -3.02 -34.90
CA GLN A 1012 -34.66 -4.45 -35.09
C GLN A 1012 -35.35 -4.72 -36.41
N ILE A 1013 -34.86 -5.74 -37.11
CA ILE A 1013 -35.53 -6.33 -38.27
C ILE A 1013 -35.88 -7.77 -37.87
N ALA A 1014 -37.17 -8.11 -37.84
CA ALA A 1014 -37.62 -9.39 -37.34
C ALA A 1014 -38.49 -10.15 -38.35
N ALA A 1015 -38.16 -11.42 -38.57
CA ALA A 1015 -39.05 -12.39 -39.17
C ALA A 1015 -40.03 -12.89 -38.11
N SER A 1016 -41.31 -12.74 -38.39
CA SER A 1016 -42.45 -13.03 -37.53
C SER A 1016 -43.52 -13.73 -38.36
N ASP A 1017 -44.41 -14.48 -37.71
CA ASP A 1017 -45.50 -15.21 -38.39
C ASP A 1017 -45.01 -16.06 -39.58
N VAL A 1018 -44.02 -16.92 -39.32
CA VAL A 1018 -43.39 -17.79 -40.33
C VAL A 1018 -44.12 -19.11 -40.39
N LEU A 1019 -44.70 -19.44 -41.54
CA LEU A 1019 -45.51 -20.64 -41.76
C LEU A 1019 -44.97 -21.45 -42.94
N LEU A 1020 -44.57 -22.69 -42.67
CA LEU A 1020 -44.06 -23.63 -43.66
C LEU A 1020 -45.10 -24.74 -43.90
N ALA A 1021 -45.54 -24.92 -45.14
CA ALA A 1021 -46.39 -26.04 -45.52
C ALA A 1021 -45.53 -27.21 -46.01
N ASP A 1022 -45.70 -28.42 -45.46
CA ASP A 1022 -44.94 -29.61 -45.86
C ASP A 1022 -45.61 -30.42 -47.01
N ASN A 1023 -45.02 -31.57 -47.39
CA ASN A 1023 -45.53 -32.43 -48.46
C ASN A 1023 -46.86 -33.12 -48.13
N ASP A 1024 -47.23 -33.21 -46.84
CA ASP A 1024 -48.50 -33.73 -46.37
C ASP A 1024 -49.57 -32.63 -46.27
N ILE A 1025 -49.24 -31.40 -46.70
CA ILE A 1025 -50.11 -30.22 -46.68
C ILE A 1025 -50.43 -29.80 -45.24
N VAL A 1026 -49.52 -30.07 -44.30
CA VAL A 1026 -49.60 -29.59 -42.92
C VAL A 1026 -48.84 -28.27 -42.81
N GLU A 1027 -49.49 -27.26 -42.24
CA GLU A 1027 -48.88 -25.98 -41.93
C GLU A 1027 -48.16 -26.05 -40.58
N ILE A 1028 -46.86 -25.76 -40.59
CA ILE A 1028 -45.95 -25.81 -39.44
C ILE A 1028 -45.50 -24.38 -39.15
N ALA A 1029 -45.72 -23.92 -37.92
CA ALA A 1029 -45.18 -22.64 -37.47
C ALA A 1029 -43.68 -22.78 -37.20
N ILE A 1030 -42.88 -21.91 -37.81
CA ILE A 1030 -41.43 -21.82 -37.61
C ILE A 1030 -41.15 -20.64 -36.67
N ALA A 1031 -40.27 -20.83 -35.68
CA ALA A 1031 -39.94 -19.76 -34.76
C ALA A 1031 -39.27 -18.60 -35.51
N GLY A 1032 -39.76 -17.38 -35.29
CA GLY A 1032 -39.18 -16.18 -35.89
C GLY A 1032 -37.79 -15.85 -35.34
N SER A 1033 -37.10 -14.93 -36.00
CA SER A 1033 -35.81 -14.40 -35.54
C SER A 1033 -35.70 -12.92 -35.77
N SER A 1034 -34.85 -12.26 -35.01
CA SER A 1034 -34.57 -10.84 -35.11
C SER A 1034 -33.09 -10.60 -35.35
N HIS A 1035 -32.78 -9.69 -36.26
CA HIS A 1035 -31.45 -9.14 -36.44
C HIS A 1035 -31.45 -7.71 -35.90
N THR A 1036 -30.53 -7.43 -34.98
CA THR A 1036 -30.30 -6.06 -34.50
C THR A 1036 -29.25 -5.41 -35.39
N LEU A 1037 -29.57 -4.23 -35.89
CA LEU A 1037 -28.71 -3.43 -36.75
C LEU A 1037 -28.50 -2.07 -36.09
N HIS A 1038 -27.26 -1.71 -35.81
CA HIS A 1038 -26.93 -0.34 -35.44
C HIS A 1038 -26.92 0.53 -36.69
N VAL A 1039 -27.80 1.54 -36.77
CA VAL A 1039 -27.68 2.57 -37.80
C VAL A 1039 -26.76 3.65 -37.26
N GLY A 1040 -25.55 3.75 -37.80
CA GLY A 1040 -24.61 4.82 -37.46
C GLY A 1040 -25.01 6.12 -38.15
N ALA A 1041 -25.14 7.21 -37.39
CA ALA A 1041 -25.28 8.54 -38.00
C ALA A 1041 -23.98 8.90 -38.73
N ILE A 1042 -24.06 9.67 -39.82
CA ILE A 1042 -22.87 10.22 -40.47
C ILE A 1042 -22.15 11.13 -39.47
N ASN A 1043 -20.98 10.70 -38.99
CA ASN A 1043 -20.18 11.39 -37.99
C ASN A 1043 -19.17 12.33 -38.68
N LYS A 1044 -19.48 13.63 -38.65
CA LYS A 1044 -18.61 14.70 -39.14
C LYS A 1044 -17.71 15.31 -38.06
N ALA A 1045 -17.93 14.98 -36.79
CA ALA A 1045 -17.29 15.64 -35.65
C ALA A 1045 -15.77 15.43 -35.65
N LEU A 1046 -15.33 14.18 -35.88
CA LEU A 1046 -13.90 13.83 -35.89
C LEU A 1046 -13.10 14.62 -36.95
N LEU A 1047 -13.65 14.74 -38.17
CA LEU A 1047 -12.99 15.50 -39.23
C LEU A 1047 -13.00 17.00 -38.93
N ALA A 1048 -14.09 17.52 -38.33
CA ALA A 1048 -14.20 18.93 -37.95
C ALA A 1048 -13.19 19.32 -36.86
N GLU A 1049 -13.05 18.51 -35.81
CA GLU A 1049 -12.06 18.70 -34.74
C GLU A 1049 -10.63 18.67 -35.29
N LEU A 1050 -10.33 17.72 -36.19
CA LEU A 1050 -9.01 17.60 -36.78
C LEU A 1050 -8.66 18.76 -37.73
N ILE A 1051 -9.66 19.30 -38.45
CA ILE A 1051 -9.50 20.53 -39.25
C ILE A 1051 -9.12 21.71 -38.35
N GLU A 1052 -9.78 21.85 -37.19
CA GLU A 1052 -9.49 22.92 -36.23
C GLU A 1052 -8.08 22.78 -35.62
N GLU A 1053 -7.67 21.55 -35.25
CA GLU A 1053 -6.33 21.26 -34.76
C GLU A 1053 -5.27 21.58 -35.83
N ALA A 1054 -5.49 21.15 -37.07
CA ALA A 1054 -4.57 21.40 -38.19
C ALA A 1054 -4.44 22.89 -38.52
N GLN A 1055 -5.54 23.64 -38.49
CA GLN A 1055 -5.56 25.09 -38.68
C GLN A 1055 -4.79 25.81 -37.57
N THR A 1056 -4.94 25.36 -36.32
CA THR A 1056 -4.21 25.90 -35.17
C THR A 1056 -2.72 25.63 -35.27
N LEU A 1057 -2.32 24.39 -35.61
CA LEU A 1057 -0.93 24.00 -35.85
C LEU A 1057 -0.31 24.85 -36.97
N TYR A 1058 -1.04 25.02 -38.08
CA TYR A 1058 -0.62 25.87 -39.19
C TYR A 1058 -0.49 27.34 -38.75
N ALA A 1059 -1.42 27.88 -37.96
CA ALA A 1059 -1.39 29.27 -37.52
C ALA A 1059 -0.20 29.56 -36.57
N ASN A 1060 0.09 28.63 -35.66
CA ASN A 1060 1.13 28.78 -34.64
C ASN A 1060 2.55 28.48 -35.17
N ALA A 1061 2.67 27.73 -36.26
CA ALA A 1061 3.96 27.40 -36.84
C ALA A 1061 4.60 28.61 -37.54
N THR A 1062 5.87 28.88 -37.19
CA THR A 1062 6.70 29.89 -37.84
C THR A 1062 7.74 29.21 -38.73
N GLU A 1063 7.80 29.58 -40.00
CA GLU A 1063 8.85 29.08 -40.90
C GLU A 1063 10.15 29.87 -40.73
N GLY A 1064 11.28 29.17 -40.78
CA GLY A 1064 12.61 29.75 -40.72
C GLY A 1064 13.68 28.68 -40.52
N ARG A 1065 14.82 29.06 -39.93
CA ARG A 1065 16.02 28.22 -39.80
C ARG A 1065 16.46 27.98 -38.36
N LEU A 1066 15.74 28.56 -37.38
CA LEU A 1066 16.08 28.48 -35.96
C LEU A 1066 15.46 27.23 -35.30
N VAL A 1067 16.06 26.79 -34.20
CA VAL A 1067 15.50 25.73 -33.37
C VAL A 1067 14.09 26.12 -32.90
N GLY A 1068 13.13 25.22 -33.07
CA GLY A 1068 11.70 25.47 -32.81
C GLY A 1068 10.92 26.10 -33.97
N GLN A 1069 11.57 26.46 -35.09
CA GLN A 1069 10.90 26.84 -36.34
C GLN A 1069 10.78 25.64 -37.29
N TYR A 1070 10.00 25.81 -38.35
CA TYR A 1070 9.87 24.82 -39.43
C TYR A 1070 10.60 25.30 -40.70
N PRO A 1071 11.16 24.42 -41.53
CA PRO A 1071 11.81 24.80 -42.79
C PRO A 1071 10.89 25.64 -43.69
N VAL A 1072 11.44 26.64 -44.37
CA VAL A 1072 10.68 27.48 -45.30
C VAL A 1072 10.02 26.64 -46.40
N GLY A 1073 8.72 26.85 -46.61
CA GLY A 1073 7.88 26.10 -47.55
C GLY A 1073 7.21 24.84 -46.99
N SER A 1074 7.51 24.43 -45.75
CA SER A 1074 6.90 23.27 -45.10
C SER A 1074 5.42 23.44 -44.76
N LYS A 1075 4.92 24.67 -44.61
CA LYS A 1075 3.52 24.99 -44.32
C LYS A 1075 2.60 24.76 -45.52
N ALA A 1076 3.10 24.89 -46.75
CA ALA A 1076 2.28 24.80 -47.96
C ALA A 1076 1.61 23.41 -48.15
N PRO A 1077 2.31 22.27 -47.97
CA PRO A 1077 1.68 20.95 -47.97
C PRO A 1077 0.58 20.77 -46.91
N LEU A 1078 0.79 21.27 -45.69
CA LEU A 1078 -0.21 21.19 -44.62
C LEU A 1078 -1.47 22.01 -44.98
N GLN A 1079 -1.29 23.21 -45.55
CA GLN A 1079 -2.41 24.04 -46.01
C GLN A 1079 -3.25 23.35 -47.09
N ALA A 1080 -2.61 22.64 -48.03
CA ALA A 1080 -3.31 21.91 -49.08
C ALA A 1080 -4.13 20.75 -48.52
N ALA A 1081 -3.62 20.04 -47.51
CA ALA A 1081 -4.33 18.97 -46.83
C ALA A 1081 -5.56 19.50 -46.06
N ILE A 1082 -5.42 20.63 -45.35
CA ILE A 1082 -6.52 21.31 -44.66
C ILE A 1082 -7.64 21.68 -45.63
N ALA A 1083 -7.31 22.26 -46.79
CA ALA A 1083 -8.30 22.66 -47.79
C ALA A 1083 -9.11 21.47 -48.34
N LYS A 1084 -8.44 20.34 -48.61
CA LYS A 1084 -9.08 19.11 -49.09
C LYS A 1084 -10.00 18.48 -48.03
N ALA A 1085 -9.60 18.52 -46.76
CA ALA A 1085 -10.42 18.03 -45.65
C ALA A 1085 -11.72 18.85 -45.50
N ILE A 1086 -11.64 20.18 -45.62
CA ILE A 1086 -12.81 21.07 -45.58
C ILE A 1086 -13.78 20.78 -46.73
N GLU A 1087 -13.29 20.61 -47.95
CA GLU A 1087 -14.13 20.30 -49.12
C GLU A 1087 -14.95 19.01 -48.92
N ILE A 1088 -14.34 17.99 -48.29
CA ILE A 1088 -15.02 16.72 -47.99
C ILE A 1088 -16.01 16.89 -46.83
N ALA A 1089 -15.67 17.66 -45.79
CA ALA A 1089 -16.55 17.92 -44.66
C ALA A 1089 -17.84 18.67 -45.06
N ASP A 1090 -17.72 19.64 -45.97
CA ASP A 1090 -18.83 20.47 -46.46
C ASP A 1090 -19.71 19.75 -47.50
N ASN A 1091 -19.25 18.63 -48.07
CA ASN A 1091 -20.02 17.87 -49.04
C ASN A 1091 -21.21 17.15 -48.35
N PRO A 1092 -22.47 17.48 -48.70
CA PRO A 1092 -23.64 16.83 -48.10
C PRO A 1092 -23.85 15.39 -48.58
N ALA A 1093 -23.13 14.95 -49.61
CA ALA A 1093 -23.16 13.60 -50.16
C ALA A 1093 -21.96 12.73 -49.73
N ALA A 1094 -21.09 13.23 -48.84
CA ALA A 1094 -19.93 12.48 -48.37
C ALA A 1094 -20.35 11.24 -47.56
N SER A 1095 -19.75 10.09 -47.85
CA SER A 1095 -19.88 8.87 -47.04
C SER A 1095 -18.98 8.93 -45.81
N GLN A 1096 -19.26 8.09 -44.80
CA GLN A 1096 -18.39 7.99 -43.62
C GLN A 1096 -16.95 7.62 -44.01
N ALA A 1097 -16.78 6.68 -44.95
CA ALA A 1097 -15.46 6.32 -45.46
C ALA A 1097 -14.70 7.49 -46.12
N GLN A 1098 -15.40 8.41 -46.78
CA GLN A 1098 -14.77 9.61 -47.34
C GLN A 1098 -14.33 10.59 -46.24
N LEU A 1099 -15.13 10.72 -45.17
CA LEU A 1099 -14.80 11.55 -44.00
C LEU A 1099 -13.61 10.96 -43.22
N ASP A 1100 -13.59 9.65 -43.01
CA ASP A 1100 -12.52 8.95 -42.30
C ASP A 1100 -11.20 8.98 -43.09
N GLN A 1101 -11.26 8.78 -44.41
CA GLN A 1101 -10.09 8.92 -45.28
C GLN A 1101 -9.55 10.36 -45.27
N ALA A 1102 -10.42 11.37 -45.30
CA ALA A 1102 -10.01 12.77 -45.19
C ALA A 1102 -9.36 13.06 -43.83
N ALA A 1103 -9.87 12.48 -42.74
CA ALA A 1103 -9.27 12.60 -41.42
C ALA A 1103 -7.90 11.89 -41.35
N GLY A 1104 -7.77 10.71 -41.97
CA GLY A 1104 -6.51 10.00 -42.10
C GLY A 1104 -5.45 10.80 -42.86
N ASP A 1105 -5.81 11.31 -44.05
CA ASP A 1105 -4.96 12.15 -44.90
C ASP A 1105 -4.47 13.40 -44.13
N LEU A 1106 -5.39 14.10 -43.44
CA LEU A 1106 -5.07 15.31 -42.70
C LEU A 1106 -4.15 15.03 -41.49
N ARG A 1107 -4.42 13.95 -40.74
CA ARG A 1107 -3.59 13.53 -39.59
C ARG A 1107 -2.17 13.20 -40.04
N GLN A 1108 -2.01 12.47 -41.14
CA GLN A 1108 -0.70 12.16 -41.70
C GLN A 1108 0.05 13.42 -42.14
N ALA A 1109 -0.64 14.38 -42.74
CA ALA A 1109 -0.05 15.66 -43.12
C ALA A 1109 0.41 16.47 -41.89
N MET A 1110 -0.37 16.48 -40.81
CA MET A 1110 0.01 17.12 -39.55
C MET A 1110 1.23 16.46 -38.90
N GLU A 1111 1.29 15.13 -38.84
CA GLU A 1111 2.44 14.42 -38.27
C GLU A 1111 3.71 14.63 -39.10
N THR A 1112 3.58 14.58 -40.42
CA THR A 1112 4.69 14.91 -41.33
C THR A 1112 5.17 16.34 -41.09
N PHE A 1113 4.25 17.28 -40.89
CA PHE A 1113 4.59 18.67 -40.60
C PHE A 1113 5.25 18.83 -39.22
N LYS A 1114 4.70 18.24 -38.16
CA LYS A 1114 5.27 18.28 -36.79
C LYS A 1114 6.70 17.75 -36.74
N ALA A 1115 6.99 16.69 -37.49
CA ALA A 1115 8.31 16.08 -37.58
C ALA A 1115 9.38 16.97 -38.26
N LEU A 1116 8.98 18.04 -38.96
CA LEU A 1116 9.90 18.96 -39.62
C LEU A 1116 10.44 20.06 -38.68
N VAL A 1117 10.05 20.09 -37.40
CA VAL A 1117 10.57 21.09 -36.46
C VAL A 1117 12.09 20.99 -36.37
N ILE A 1118 12.77 22.12 -36.51
CA ILE A 1118 14.23 22.18 -36.42
C ILE A 1118 14.61 21.98 -34.95
N THR A 1119 15.28 20.88 -34.63
CA THR A 1119 15.69 20.53 -33.25
C THR A 1119 17.16 20.82 -32.96
N SER A 1120 17.97 21.03 -33.98
CA SER A 1120 19.37 21.45 -33.88
C SER A 1120 19.81 22.12 -35.17
N ILE A 1121 20.80 23.01 -35.09
CA ILE A 1121 21.39 23.68 -36.25
C ILE A 1121 22.75 23.01 -36.54
N PRO A 1122 22.89 22.28 -37.66
CA PRO A 1122 24.17 21.71 -38.04
C PRO A 1122 25.24 22.80 -38.16
N GLY A 1123 26.40 22.61 -37.51
CA GLY A 1123 27.50 23.59 -37.50
C GLY A 1123 27.46 24.61 -36.35
N ASP A 1124 26.44 24.60 -35.50
CA ASP A 1124 26.43 25.32 -34.22
C ASP A 1124 27.11 24.47 -33.14
N PHE A 1125 28.39 24.71 -32.92
CA PHE A 1125 29.22 23.94 -32.00
C PHE A 1125 29.21 24.48 -30.58
N ASN A 1126 28.79 25.73 -30.40
CA ASN A 1126 28.66 26.36 -29.08
C ASN A 1126 27.21 26.34 -28.54
N GLN A 1127 26.26 25.86 -29.33
CA GLN A 1127 24.83 25.73 -29.03
C GLN A 1127 24.13 27.07 -28.73
N ASP A 1128 24.57 28.17 -29.35
CA ASP A 1128 23.94 29.50 -29.21
C ASP A 1128 22.84 29.79 -30.23
N ASN A 1129 22.39 28.76 -30.94
CA ASN A 1129 21.35 28.76 -31.96
C ASN A 1129 21.65 29.62 -33.20
N ARG A 1130 22.93 29.80 -33.53
CA ARG A 1130 23.40 30.42 -34.79
C ARG A 1130 24.70 29.78 -35.24
N ILE A 1131 24.98 29.83 -36.54
CA ILE A 1131 26.28 29.43 -37.06
C ILE A 1131 27.12 30.70 -37.21
N SER A 1132 28.17 30.81 -36.41
CA SER A 1132 28.96 32.04 -36.30
C SER A 1132 30.46 31.79 -36.35
N VAL A 1133 31.23 32.87 -36.41
CA VAL A 1133 32.70 32.79 -36.27
C VAL A 1133 33.12 32.20 -34.92
N GLY A 1134 32.24 32.19 -33.90
CA GLY A 1134 32.48 31.51 -32.63
C GLY A 1134 32.56 29.98 -32.80
N ASP A 1135 31.70 29.41 -33.63
CA ASP A 1135 31.67 27.98 -33.96
C ASP A 1135 32.88 27.59 -34.82
N LEU A 1136 33.24 28.45 -35.78
CA LEU A 1136 34.46 28.30 -36.57
C LEU A 1136 35.71 28.29 -35.67
N ALA A 1137 35.73 29.07 -34.60
CA ALA A 1137 36.82 29.08 -33.65
C ALA A 1137 36.91 27.78 -32.83
N LEU A 1138 35.78 27.14 -32.52
CA LEU A 1138 35.74 25.85 -31.82
C LEU A 1138 36.28 24.72 -32.71
N VAL A 1139 35.88 24.66 -33.98
CA VAL A 1139 36.44 23.69 -34.94
C VAL A 1139 37.92 23.97 -35.19
N ALA A 1140 38.32 25.24 -35.33
CA ALA A 1140 39.73 25.61 -35.52
C ALA A 1140 40.63 25.23 -34.34
N LYS A 1141 40.09 25.17 -33.10
CA LYS A 1141 40.83 24.71 -31.92
C LYS A 1141 41.22 23.23 -32.02
N SER A 1142 40.46 22.46 -32.77
CA SER A 1142 40.68 21.03 -32.99
C SER A 1142 41.45 20.74 -34.29
N TYR A 1143 41.87 21.78 -35.02
CA TYR A 1143 42.56 21.67 -36.29
C TYR A 1143 43.86 20.85 -36.20
N GLY A 1144 44.03 19.92 -37.13
CA GLY A 1144 45.18 19.02 -37.21
C GLY A 1144 45.04 17.73 -36.40
N LYS A 1145 43.93 17.53 -35.68
CA LYS A 1145 43.62 16.27 -35.00
C LYS A 1145 43.07 15.23 -35.99
N THR A 1146 43.30 13.97 -35.67
CA THR A 1146 42.91 12.81 -36.47
C THR A 1146 42.15 11.80 -35.61
N SER A 1147 41.44 10.88 -36.26
CA SER A 1147 40.74 9.75 -35.63
C SER A 1147 41.60 8.83 -34.76
N THR A 1148 42.92 9.01 -34.77
CA THR A 1148 43.86 8.25 -33.94
C THR A 1148 44.29 8.98 -32.66
N ASP A 1149 43.89 10.24 -32.47
CA ASP A 1149 44.23 11.01 -31.28
C ASP A 1149 43.38 10.59 -30.07
N ALA A 1150 43.99 10.52 -28.88
CA ALA A 1150 43.36 9.97 -27.67
C ALA A 1150 42.11 10.74 -27.19
N ASP A 1151 41.96 11.99 -27.61
CA ASP A 1151 40.80 12.82 -27.32
C ASP A 1151 39.88 13.04 -28.54
N TRP A 1152 40.05 12.24 -29.60
CA TRP A 1152 39.24 12.32 -30.82
C TRP A 1152 37.75 12.29 -30.54
N ASP A 1153 37.27 11.43 -29.64
CA ASP A 1153 35.84 11.34 -29.31
C ASP A 1153 35.24 12.65 -28.80
N THR A 1154 36.07 13.55 -28.23
CA THR A 1154 35.64 14.86 -27.73
C THR A 1154 35.58 15.94 -28.81
N VAL A 1155 36.25 15.73 -29.95
CA VAL A 1155 36.37 16.70 -31.04
C VAL A 1155 35.86 16.21 -32.39
N LYS A 1156 35.53 14.92 -32.53
CA LYS A 1156 35.12 14.27 -33.79
C LYS A 1156 33.92 14.93 -34.46
N ALA A 1157 33.09 15.65 -33.71
CA ALA A 1157 31.99 16.44 -34.28
C ALA A 1157 32.48 17.58 -35.18
N SER A 1158 33.72 18.04 -34.99
CA SER A 1158 34.38 19.08 -35.80
C SER A 1158 34.91 18.57 -37.15
N ASP A 1159 34.92 17.24 -37.37
CA ASP A 1159 35.21 16.60 -38.66
C ASP A 1159 33.90 16.56 -39.47
N LEU A 1160 33.69 17.61 -40.27
CA LEU A 1160 32.45 17.90 -40.98
C LEU A 1160 32.36 17.15 -42.31
N ASN A 1161 33.49 16.81 -42.93
CA ASN A 1161 33.50 15.98 -44.15
C ASN A 1161 33.62 14.47 -43.84
N HIS A 1162 33.83 14.12 -42.57
CA HIS A 1162 33.95 12.76 -42.04
C HIS A 1162 35.11 11.96 -42.65
N ASP A 1163 36.22 12.62 -42.99
CA ASP A 1163 37.41 11.97 -43.54
C ASP A 1163 38.38 11.45 -42.46
N GLY A 1164 38.04 11.64 -41.18
CA GLY A 1164 38.82 11.20 -40.04
C GLY A 1164 39.96 12.14 -39.68
N VAL A 1165 40.00 13.35 -40.23
CA VAL A 1165 40.96 14.42 -39.94
C VAL A 1165 40.21 15.74 -39.85
N ILE A 1166 40.53 16.59 -38.87
CA ILE A 1166 40.00 17.96 -38.81
C ILE A 1166 40.99 18.87 -39.52
N ASP A 1167 40.69 19.25 -40.76
CA ASP A 1167 41.60 20.02 -41.61
C ASP A 1167 40.95 21.29 -42.21
N ILE A 1168 41.61 21.88 -43.21
CA ILE A 1168 41.15 23.12 -43.84
C ILE A 1168 39.81 22.94 -44.56
N GLN A 1169 39.48 21.73 -44.99
CA GLN A 1169 38.22 21.42 -45.64
C GLN A 1169 37.06 21.55 -44.67
N ASP A 1170 37.20 21.12 -43.41
CA ASP A 1170 36.17 21.30 -42.37
C ASP A 1170 35.98 22.77 -42.02
N LEU A 1171 37.08 23.51 -41.88
CA LEU A 1171 37.01 24.96 -41.67
C LEU A 1171 36.34 25.67 -42.85
N VAL A 1172 36.62 25.25 -44.09
CA VAL A 1172 35.99 25.82 -45.29
C VAL A 1172 34.51 25.46 -45.36
N LEU A 1173 34.12 24.24 -44.97
CA LEU A 1173 32.72 23.82 -44.90
C LEU A 1173 31.97 24.67 -43.89
N LEU A 1174 32.50 24.82 -42.67
CA LEU A 1174 31.86 25.65 -41.65
C LEU A 1174 31.84 27.13 -42.02
N ALA A 1175 32.91 27.65 -42.63
CA ALA A 1175 32.94 29.03 -43.12
C ALA A 1175 31.88 29.28 -44.21
N ARG A 1176 31.65 28.31 -45.11
CA ARG A 1176 30.55 28.38 -46.09
C ARG A 1176 29.20 28.40 -45.40
N MET A 1177 28.99 27.53 -44.40
CA MET A 1177 27.76 27.52 -43.60
C MET A 1177 27.51 28.88 -42.92
N ILE A 1178 28.55 29.58 -42.45
CA ILE A 1178 28.44 30.95 -41.89
C ILE A 1178 28.05 31.98 -42.96
N PHE A 1179 28.63 31.90 -44.17
CA PHE A 1179 28.24 32.78 -45.28
C PHE A 1179 26.79 32.54 -45.73
N ASP A 1180 26.38 31.27 -45.77
CA ASP A 1180 25.02 30.88 -46.15
C ASP A 1180 24.00 31.22 -45.04
N TRP A 1181 24.46 31.29 -43.79
CA TRP A 1181 23.68 31.76 -42.64
C TRP A 1181 23.50 33.28 -42.61
N SER A 1182 24.40 34.05 -43.23
CA SER A 1182 24.41 35.54 -43.17
C SER A 1182 23.84 36.23 -44.42
N ASN A 1183 23.51 35.49 -45.48
CA ASN A 1183 23.02 36.02 -46.76
C ASN A 1183 21.49 36.01 -46.96
N GLU A 1184 20.70 35.79 -45.91
CA GLU A 1184 19.23 35.97 -45.92
C GLU A 1184 18.74 36.84 -44.76
#